data_AF-A0A504JKI2-F1
#
_entry.id   AF-A0A504JKI2-F1
#
_cell.length_a   1.000
_cell.length_b   1.000
_cell.length_c   1.000
_cell.angle_alpha   90.00
_cell.angle_beta   90.00
_cell.angle_gamma   90.00
#
_symmetry.space_group_name_H-M   'P 1'
#
loop_
_entity.id
_entity.type
_entity.pdbx_description
1 polymer ?
#
loop_
_entity_poly.entity_id
_entity_poly.type
_entity_poly.pdbx_seq_one_letter_code
_entity_poly.pdbx_strand_id
1 'polypeptide(L)'
;MTTTIDAITIPNTLPEDSALSYNFLRKEGIKLIQQMAGHTWTDHNTHDPGITILEQVCYAITDLAYRMDYDIKDLLGTDHTSSYKDLHSAASILMVHPVTILDLRKIVMDVKGVKNAWIEKVKHSREASETEDARIIPKGLYHVFIEKDTLFESTGTKILAEVKNRLQACRSVCEDFEQIKILNIQDIRLQGIIEITDTVDDVHQLIANMLYRVSEYFSPRLSFYNISQLLAEGKRIDEIFDGPLLDHGFIKNEELLKHRRKKEIQASDIIREIMDESGVLAIDQFTIATGLGTIKSWVLALDPSKTPVLNIDKTLEDLSFTAKGLKINIDVNIIKNIYDQKRAEGLPKILPSKERDVTTRETVDRNIEKYYSIQNEFPVNYGIGTAGLPDSASETRKVQAKQLTSYLVFFEQLLANYFSQAANFKKLMSFDDQEICTYFNQSLLDTIPGIEEVLQSKESYEEYLKETIDAETNVTRKNKFLNHLLARFGEKFTGYAMLLQDISKDKQVLGKKLIKDKATFLKEYPELSSGRANAFNYTKVYWQNDNISGLEKRIARKLGIEEYTRRNLGDGETEGFHMVEHILLRPREQYPYPFSTSYIPQEITGFEAVEGKEHTRCFSKDHNLKIGEHIQIVENDQYTETYTIVAVEKDHFDIDTPFQESQTSGLWQRIPDIRYFIRSSTIQNFAAGSPDHTFCRIGTHDLQVGDTIEVTATQQYDGVHEITAITEEGFEIPVPFTDKETSGRWIRSAGTHDPYSLQVTFMLPNWIERYQNIEFKKFVEYTIQEETPAHIRVYLKWLNKKEMQGFDKAFHRFLEKINK
;
A
#
# COMPACT_ATOMS: atom_id res chain seq x y z
N MET A 1 0.12 -15.17 29.76
CA MET A 1 0.74 -16.33 30.43
C MET A 1 2.24 -16.18 30.34
N THR A 2 2.91 -16.01 31.47
CA THR A 2 4.37 -16.16 31.57
C THR A 2 4.71 -17.58 31.18
N THR A 3 5.10 -17.80 29.93
CA THR A 3 5.89 -18.98 29.56
C THR A 3 7.19 -18.86 30.34
N THR A 4 7.23 -19.53 31.48
CA THR A 4 8.47 -19.96 32.11
C THR A 4 9.36 -20.50 31.00
N ILE A 5 10.50 -19.85 30.80
CA ILE A 5 11.56 -20.37 29.96
C ILE A 5 11.99 -21.63 30.69
N ASP A 6 11.44 -22.78 30.29
CA ASP A 6 12.00 -24.06 30.70
C ASP A 6 13.48 -23.99 30.33
N ALA A 7 14.33 -24.08 31.34
CA ALA A 7 15.76 -24.16 31.13
C ALA A 7 15.98 -25.31 30.15
N ILE A 8 16.57 -25.00 29.00
CA ILE A 8 16.97 -25.99 27.99
C ILE A 8 17.87 -26.97 28.74
N THR A 9 17.30 -28.11 29.11
CA THR A 9 18.00 -29.21 29.75
C THR A 9 18.49 -30.08 28.63
N ILE A 10 19.80 -30.38 28.60
CA ILE A 10 20.35 -31.38 27.70
C ILE A 10 19.56 -32.67 27.97
N PRO A 11 18.85 -33.24 26.99
CA PRO A 11 18.13 -34.49 27.21
C PRO A 11 19.14 -35.54 27.68
N ASN A 12 18.90 -36.12 28.86
CA ASN A 12 19.80 -37.13 29.44
C ASN A 12 19.86 -38.43 28.61
N THR A 13 19.01 -38.57 27.60
CA THR A 13 18.92 -39.73 26.72
C THR A 13 19.07 -39.28 25.27
N LEU A 14 20.22 -39.62 24.67
CA LEU A 14 20.44 -39.47 23.23
C LEU A 14 19.44 -40.37 22.47
N PRO A 15 18.87 -39.92 21.33
CA PRO A 15 18.00 -40.77 20.53
C PRO A 15 18.77 -41.98 20.00
N GLU A 16 18.35 -43.18 20.38
CA GLU A 16 19.08 -44.42 20.10
C GLU A 16 19.19 -44.72 18.60
N ASP A 17 18.19 -44.34 17.80
CA ASP A 17 18.12 -44.59 16.35
C ASP A 17 18.29 -43.30 15.51
N SER A 18 19.33 -42.50 15.81
CA SER A 18 19.58 -41.27 15.06
C SER A 18 21.07 -41.01 14.79
N ALA A 19 21.35 -40.07 13.89
CA ALA A 19 22.71 -39.62 13.59
C ALA A 19 23.42 -38.92 14.77
N LEU A 20 22.69 -38.57 15.84
CA LEU A 20 23.27 -38.09 17.10
C LEU A 20 23.86 -39.23 17.95
N SER A 21 23.60 -40.49 17.59
CA SER A 21 24.13 -41.67 18.27
C SER A 21 25.29 -42.29 17.49
N TYR A 22 26.49 -42.11 18.01
CA TYR A 22 27.70 -42.76 17.49
C TYR A 22 27.54 -44.29 17.41
N ASN A 23 26.98 -44.90 18.45
CA ASN A 23 26.79 -46.36 18.53
C ASN A 23 25.85 -46.87 17.43
N PHE A 24 24.80 -46.11 17.13
CA PHE A 24 23.88 -46.41 16.05
C PHE A 24 24.57 -46.33 14.68
N LEU A 25 25.28 -45.22 14.40
CA LEU A 25 26.02 -45.05 13.16
C LEU A 25 27.04 -46.16 12.94
N ARG A 26 27.79 -46.53 13.99
CA ARG A 26 28.77 -47.61 13.96
C ARG A 26 28.10 -48.96 13.67
N LYS A 27 26.97 -49.26 14.33
CA LYS A 27 26.22 -50.50 14.13
C LYS A 27 25.68 -50.61 12.70
N GLU A 28 25.10 -49.54 12.16
CA GLU A 28 24.61 -49.51 10.78
C GLU A 28 25.76 -49.57 9.77
N GLY A 29 26.89 -48.90 10.04
CA GLY A 29 28.10 -49.01 9.23
C GLY A 29 28.64 -50.44 9.13
N ILE A 30 28.75 -51.15 10.26
CA ILE A 30 29.16 -52.56 10.29
C ILE A 30 28.18 -53.44 9.51
N LYS A 31 26.88 -53.21 9.69
CA LYS A 31 25.84 -53.94 8.96
C LYS A 31 25.95 -53.73 7.44
N LEU A 32 26.24 -52.51 6.98
CA LEU A 32 26.49 -52.22 5.56
C LEU A 32 27.74 -52.95 5.06
N ILE A 33 28.83 -52.96 5.83
CA ILE A 33 30.05 -53.72 5.49
C ILE A 33 29.74 -55.21 5.36
N GLN A 34 29.01 -55.79 6.32
CA GLN A 34 28.62 -57.21 6.29
C GLN A 34 27.76 -57.55 5.06
N GLN A 35 26.86 -56.64 4.64
CA GLN A 35 26.03 -56.83 3.45
C GLN A 35 26.82 -56.72 2.14
N MET A 36 27.76 -55.77 2.06
CA MET A 36 28.49 -55.48 0.83
C MET A 36 29.73 -56.37 0.65
N ALA A 37 30.38 -56.76 1.74
CA ALA A 37 31.69 -57.39 1.75
C ALA A 37 31.82 -58.56 2.75
N GLY A 38 30.72 -59.10 3.28
CA GLY A 38 30.76 -60.15 4.33
C GLY A 38 31.45 -61.46 3.94
N HIS A 39 31.75 -61.67 2.66
CA HIS A 39 32.53 -62.82 2.18
C HIS A 39 34.04 -62.54 2.07
N THR A 40 34.45 -61.28 1.95
CA THR A 40 35.86 -60.88 1.77
C THR A 40 36.44 -60.18 3.00
N TRP A 41 35.60 -59.50 3.77
CA TRP A 41 35.94 -58.86 5.04
C TRP A 41 35.07 -59.45 6.15
N THR A 42 35.66 -60.35 6.93
CA THR A 42 34.93 -61.15 7.94
C THR A 42 35.21 -60.71 9.38
N ASP A 43 36.34 -60.04 9.61
CA ASP A 43 36.70 -59.46 10.91
C ASP A 43 36.18 -58.03 11.05
N HIS A 44 35.34 -57.78 12.04
CA HIS A 44 34.73 -56.48 12.31
C HIS A 44 35.03 -56.00 13.75
N ASN A 45 36.12 -56.50 14.34
CA ASN A 45 36.53 -56.15 15.69
C ASN A 45 37.30 -54.81 15.72
N THR A 46 37.45 -54.24 16.91
CA THR A 46 38.09 -52.92 17.14
C THR A 46 39.57 -52.84 16.78
N HIS A 47 40.24 -53.98 16.61
CA HIS A 47 41.65 -54.01 16.21
C HIS A 47 41.84 -53.88 14.69
N ASP A 48 40.78 -54.04 13.90
CA ASP A 48 40.81 -53.89 12.45
C ASP A 48 40.93 -52.39 12.07
N PRO A 49 41.94 -52.00 11.26
CA PRO A 49 42.11 -50.63 10.81
C PRO A 49 40.93 -50.06 10.02
N GLY A 50 40.23 -50.89 9.23
CA GLY A 50 39.05 -50.45 8.50
C GLY A 50 37.87 -50.15 9.43
N ILE A 51 37.74 -50.88 10.54
CA ILE A 51 36.78 -50.54 11.60
C ILE A 51 37.19 -49.25 12.31
N THR A 52 38.48 -49.03 12.55
CA THR A 52 38.98 -47.75 13.08
C THR A 52 38.60 -46.58 12.17
N ILE A 53 38.73 -46.73 10.85
CA ILE A 53 38.31 -45.70 9.88
C ILE A 53 36.81 -45.44 9.96
N LEU A 54 35.99 -46.50 9.99
CA LEU A 54 34.54 -46.37 10.15
C LEU A 54 34.19 -45.60 11.42
N GLU A 55 34.84 -45.92 12.54
CA GLU A 55 34.62 -45.26 13.82
C GLU A 55 34.89 -43.75 13.73
N GLN A 56 35.98 -43.31 13.09
CA GLN A 56 36.25 -41.88 12.94
C GLN A 56 35.24 -41.17 12.02
N VAL A 57 34.80 -41.83 10.95
CA VAL A 57 33.72 -41.31 10.09
C VAL A 57 32.41 -41.19 10.87
N CYS A 58 32.06 -42.18 11.68
CA CYS A 58 30.88 -42.13 12.56
C CYS A 58 30.96 -40.96 13.55
N TYR A 59 32.14 -40.70 14.12
CA TYR A 59 32.34 -39.56 15.01
C TYR A 59 32.11 -38.22 14.30
N ALA A 60 32.70 -38.01 13.13
CA ALA A 60 32.51 -36.77 12.36
C ALA A 60 31.05 -36.56 11.92
N ILE A 61 30.34 -37.62 11.53
CA ILE A 61 28.90 -37.54 11.23
C ILE A 61 28.10 -37.18 12.48
N THR A 62 28.49 -37.68 13.66
CA THR A 62 27.85 -37.33 14.93
C THR A 62 28.04 -35.84 15.27
N ASP A 63 29.24 -35.29 15.06
CA ASP A 63 29.50 -33.84 15.23
C ASP A 63 28.65 -33.02 14.24
N LEU A 64 28.63 -33.39 12.97
CA LEU A 64 27.79 -32.71 11.97
C LEU A 64 26.30 -32.73 12.39
N ALA A 65 25.79 -33.88 12.79
CA ALA A 65 24.40 -34.03 13.25
C ALA A 65 24.13 -33.16 14.49
N TYR A 66 25.05 -33.12 15.44
CA TYR A 66 24.96 -32.27 16.62
C TYR A 66 24.87 -30.79 16.26
N ARG A 67 25.69 -30.32 15.31
CA ARG A 67 25.63 -28.92 14.84
C ARG A 67 24.37 -28.60 14.05
N MET A 68 23.83 -29.57 13.32
CA MET A 68 22.55 -29.43 12.62
C MET A 68 21.36 -29.36 13.59
N ASP A 69 21.51 -29.81 14.83
CA ASP A 69 20.49 -29.78 15.88
C ASP A 69 20.48 -28.47 16.70
N TYR A 70 21.35 -27.51 16.37
CA TYR A 70 21.27 -26.17 16.95
C TYR A 70 19.92 -25.50 16.62
N ASP A 71 19.51 -24.57 17.48
CA ASP A 71 18.30 -23.77 17.27
C ASP A 71 18.34 -23.15 15.87
N ILE A 72 17.25 -23.26 15.12
CA ILE A 72 17.13 -22.76 13.76
C ILE A 72 17.53 -21.28 13.65
N LYS A 73 17.36 -20.49 14.73
CA LYS A 73 17.80 -19.09 14.76
C LYS A 73 19.32 -18.93 14.65
N ASP A 74 20.07 -19.86 15.24
CA ASP A 74 21.52 -19.85 15.22
C ASP A 74 22.04 -20.43 13.90
N LEU A 75 21.34 -21.40 13.30
CA LEU A 75 21.65 -21.92 11.95
C LEU A 75 21.44 -20.88 10.85
N LEU A 76 20.41 -20.04 11.01
CA LEU A 76 20.12 -18.98 10.04
C LEU A 76 20.98 -17.75 10.27
N GLY A 77 21.36 -17.42 11.52
CA GLY A 77 22.02 -16.16 11.92
C GLY A 77 23.47 -15.92 11.48
N THR A 78 23.93 -14.70 11.70
CA THR A 78 25.34 -14.25 11.59
C THR A 78 25.64 -13.23 12.68
N ASP A 79 26.83 -13.30 13.28
CA ASP A 79 27.26 -12.35 14.30
C ASP A 79 27.06 -10.89 13.81
N HIS A 80 26.25 -10.15 14.58
CA HIS A 80 25.97 -8.71 14.46
C HIS A 80 25.06 -8.22 13.32
N THR A 81 24.61 -9.07 12.40
CA THR A 81 23.49 -8.73 11.50
C THR A 81 22.57 -9.93 11.40
N SER A 82 21.33 -9.77 11.90
CA SER A 82 20.38 -10.87 11.87
C SER A 82 20.12 -11.28 10.43
N SER A 83 20.41 -12.53 10.06
CA SER A 83 20.05 -13.09 8.76
C SER A 83 18.52 -13.20 8.57
N TYR A 84 17.77 -12.88 9.63
CA TYR A 84 16.37 -12.47 9.60
C TYR A 84 16.10 -11.17 8.84
N LYS A 85 17.12 -10.44 8.35
CA LYS A 85 16.89 -9.28 7.48
C LYS A 85 16.09 -9.65 6.23
N ASP A 86 16.26 -10.88 5.75
CA ASP A 86 15.49 -11.46 4.64
C ASP A 86 14.20 -12.16 5.10
N LEU A 87 13.87 -12.15 6.40
CA LEU A 87 12.63 -12.66 6.94
C LEU A 87 11.84 -11.50 7.56
N HIS A 88 10.79 -11.10 6.84
CA HIS A 88 9.90 -10.01 7.25
C HIS A 88 9.31 -10.23 8.65
N SER A 89 9.29 -9.18 9.47
CA SER A 89 8.69 -9.22 10.81
C SER A 89 7.16 -9.26 10.74
N ALA A 90 6.51 -9.48 11.88
CA ALA A 90 5.05 -9.49 11.93
C ALA A 90 4.47 -8.13 11.51
N ALA A 91 5.03 -7.03 12.02
CA ALA A 91 4.56 -5.69 11.64
C ALA A 91 4.78 -5.38 10.16
N SER A 92 5.86 -5.88 9.54
CA SER A 92 6.11 -5.58 8.12
C SER A 92 5.25 -6.43 7.17
N ILE A 93 4.86 -7.64 7.56
CA ILE A 93 4.16 -8.58 6.67
C ILE A 93 2.65 -8.67 6.88
N LEU A 94 2.16 -8.45 8.12
CA LEU A 94 0.74 -8.60 8.47
C LEU A 94 -0.01 -7.28 8.42
N MET A 95 0.65 -6.14 8.68
CA MET A 95 0.01 -4.83 8.57
C MET A 95 -0.34 -4.51 7.13
N VAL A 96 -1.46 -3.84 6.93
CA VAL A 96 -1.99 -3.46 5.62
C VAL A 96 -2.16 -1.95 5.52
N HIS A 97 -2.04 -1.40 4.32
CA HIS A 97 -2.50 -0.02 4.10
C HIS A 97 -3.99 0.11 4.47
N PRO A 98 -4.44 1.28 4.94
CA PRO A 98 -5.81 1.48 5.37
C PRO A 98 -6.79 1.32 4.21
N VAL A 99 -7.67 0.32 4.32
CA VAL A 99 -8.73 0.05 3.33
C VAL A 99 -10.10 0.49 3.85
N THR A 100 -10.32 0.41 5.16
CA THR A 100 -11.63 0.75 5.74
C THR A 100 -11.68 2.20 6.23
N ILE A 101 -12.89 2.74 6.38
CA ILE A 101 -13.14 4.03 7.04
C ILE A 101 -12.55 4.07 8.45
N LEU A 102 -12.57 2.93 9.16
CA LEU A 102 -11.98 2.83 10.50
C LEU A 102 -10.45 2.92 10.43
N ASP A 103 -9.82 2.30 9.45
CA ASP A 103 -8.36 2.36 9.29
C ASP A 103 -7.89 3.77 8.91
N LEU A 104 -8.60 4.41 7.97
CA LEU A 104 -8.36 5.82 7.66
C LEU A 104 -8.53 6.69 8.92
N ARG A 105 -9.53 6.39 9.78
CA ARG A 105 -9.70 7.09 11.06
C ARG A 105 -8.49 6.86 11.96
N LYS A 106 -7.98 5.64 12.08
CA LYS A 106 -6.75 5.32 12.85
C LYS A 106 -5.56 6.17 12.38
N ILE A 107 -5.36 6.32 11.08
CA ILE A 107 -4.30 7.17 10.51
C ILE A 107 -4.41 8.62 10.97
N VAL A 108 -5.62 9.18 10.94
CA VAL A 108 -5.86 10.57 11.38
C VAL A 108 -5.68 10.71 12.89
N MET A 109 -6.13 9.72 13.66
CA MET A 109 -6.00 9.67 15.12
C MET A 109 -4.56 9.60 15.60
N ASP A 110 -3.66 9.00 14.81
CA ASP A 110 -2.23 8.87 15.12
C ASP A 110 -1.44 10.19 14.90
N VAL A 111 -2.10 11.26 14.46
CA VAL A 111 -1.49 12.59 14.29
C VAL A 111 -1.50 13.36 15.60
N LYS A 112 -0.31 13.83 16.02
CA LYS A 112 -0.15 14.68 17.21
C LYS A 112 -1.05 15.93 17.15
N GLY A 113 -1.84 16.14 18.19
CA GLY A 113 -2.78 17.26 18.30
C GLY A 113 -4.19 16.98 17.79
N VAL A 114 -4.44 15.78 17.24
CA VAL A 114 -5.79 15.29 16.96
C VAL A 114 -6.33 14.60 18.23
N LYS A 115 -7.50 15.05 18.70
CA LYS A 115 -8.20 14.38 19.81
C LYS A 115 -9.15 13.31 19.30
N ASN A 116 -9.89 13.62 18.23
CA ASN A 116 -10.81 12.71 17.58
C ASN A 116 -10.91 13.03 16.07
N ALA A 117 -11.42 12.10 15.28
CA ALA A 117 -11.67 12.30 13.87
C ALA A 117 -12.84 11.44 13.37
N TRP A 118 -13.49 11.89 12.31
CA TRP A 118 -14.58 11.17 11.65
C TRP A 118 -14.40 11.22 10.14
N ILE A 119 -14.65 10.08 9.50
CA ILE A 119 -14.53 9.92 8.05
C ILE A 119 -15.88 9.48 7.52
N GLU A 120 -16.42 10.27 6.60
CA GLU A 120 -17.78 10.12 6.08
C GLU A 120 -17.73 10.06 4.56
N LYS A 121 -18.46 9.11 3.96
CA LYS A 121 -18.61 9.06 2.50
C LYS A 121 -19.39 10.28 2.02
N VAL A 122 -18.92 10.92 0.95
CA VAL A 122 -19.70 11.95 0.27
C VAL A 122 -20.94 11.30 -0.34
N LYS A 123 -22.12 11.89 -0.11
CA LYS A 123 -23.41 11.36 -0.59
C LYS A 123 -24.03 12.32 -1.60
N HIS A 124 -24.77 11.78 -2.57
CA HIS A 124 -25.68 12.59 -3.39
C HIS A 124 -26.79 13.18 -2.51
N SER A 125 -26.95 14.50 -2.52
CA SER A 125 -28.15 15.13 -2.00
C SER A 125 -29.30 14.82 -2.95
N ARG A 126 -30.30 14.05 -2.50
CA ARG A 126 -31.55 13.81 -3.27
C ARG A 126 -32.39 15.08 -3.47
N GLU A 127 -32.03 16.18 -2.79
CA GLU A 127 -32.77 17.45 -2.78
C GLU A 127 -32.26 18.49 -3.80
N ALA A 128 -31.27 18.16 -4.63
CA ALA A 128 -30.91 19.03 -5.76
C ALA A 128 -31.96 18.85 -6.86
N SER A 129 -32.75 19.91 -7.05
CA SER A 129 -33.86 20.11 -8.00
C SER A 129 -33.67 19.46 -9.38
N GLU A 130 -34.78 19.07 -10.01
CA GLU A 130 -34.92 18.54 -11.38
C GLU A 130 -34.52 19.55 -12.50
N THR A 131 -33.77 20.59 -12.15
CA THR A 131 -33.39 21.68 -13.04
C THR A 131 -31.91 22.01 -12.82
N GLU A 132 -31.14 21.89 -13.92
CA GLU A 132 -29.72 22.25 -14.11
C GLU A 132 -28.66 21.24 -13.65
N ASP A 133 -27.94 20.70 -14.65
CA ASP A 133 -26.60 20.09 -14.65
C ASP A 133 -26.04 19.65 -13.27
N ALA A 134 -26.73 18.70 -12.63
CA ALA A 134 -26.37 18.21 -11.31
C ALA A 134 -24.93 17.66 -11.31
N ARG A 135 -24.07 18.25 -10.47
CA ARG A 135 -22.67 17.85 -10.29
C ARG A 135 -22.61 16.34 -10.01
N ILE A 136 -21.99 15.57 -10.90
CA ILE A 136 -21.67 14.16 -10.64
C ILE A 136 -20.75 14.13 -9.43
N ILE A 137 -21.14 13.38 -8.40
CA ILE A 137 -20.31 13.09 -7.24
C ILE A 137 -19.79 11.65 -7.41
N PRO A 138 -18.51 11.48 -7.77
CA PRO A 138 -17.93 10.15 -7.89
C PRO A 138 -18.00 9.38 -6.56
N LYS A 139 -18.21 8.07 -6.65
CA LYS A 139 -17.97 7.12 -5.58
C LYS A 139 -16.48 7.13 -5.21
N GLY A 140 -16.17 6.78 -3.97
CA GLY A 140 -14.80 6.79 -3.45
C GLY A 140 -14.36 8.13 -2.88
N LEU A 141 -15.27 9.11 -2.74
CA LEU A 141 -14.97 10.39 -2.10
C LEU A 141 -15.32 10.40 -0.61
N TYR A 142 -14.44 11.00 0.19
CA TYR A 142 -14.59 11.11 1.64
C TYR A 142 -14.47 12.55 2.16
N HIS A 143 -15.27 12.86 3.18
CA HIS A 143 -15.08 14.00 4.07
C HIS A 143 -14.36 13.55 5.34
N VAL A 144 -13.37 14.31 5.77
CA VAL A 144 -12.58 14.08 6.98
C VAL A 144 -12.78 15.26 7.93
N PHE A 145 -13.39 14.98 9.07
CA PHE A 145 -13.64 15.97 10.12
C PHE A 145 -12.73 15.68 11.31
N ILE A 146 -12.01 16.70 11.77
CA ILE A 146 -11.00 16.60 12.82
C ILE A 146 -11.44 17.41 14.02
N GLU A 147 -11.42 16.78 15.19
CA GLU A 147 -11.45 17.46 16.48
C GLU A 147 -10.02 17.74 16.92
N LYS A 148 -9.67 19.02 16.97
CA LYS A 148 -8.39 19.45 17.52
C LYS A 148 -8.39 19.28 19.04
N ASP A 149 -7.29 18.76 19.56
CA ASP A 149 -7.04 18.73 20.99
C ASP A 149 -6.63 20.10 21.53
N THR A 150 -7.34 20.60 22.55
CA THR A 150 -7.09 21.91 23.14
C THR A 150 -5.85 21.93 24.05
N LEU A 151 -5.28 20.78 24.43
CA LEU A 151 -4.01 20.72 25.16
C LEU A 151 -2.79 21.09 24.31
N PHE A 152 -2.93 21.08 22.98
CA PHE A 152 -1.82 21.36 22.07
C PHE A 152 -1.94 22.76 21.49
N GLU A 153 -0.87 23.55 21.66
CA GLU A 153 -0.72 24.87 21.03
C GLU A 153 -0.52 24.80 19.51
N SER A 154 -0.38 23.60 18.94
CA SER A 154 -0.18 23.41 17.50
C SER A 154 -1.23 24.16 16.67
N THR A 155 -0.78 24.95 15.70
CA THR A 155 -1.69 25.67 14.83
C THR A 155 -2.55 24.69 14.03
N GLY A 156 -3.84 25.00 13.84
CA GLY A 156 -4.74 24.14 13.07
C GLY A 156 -4.21 23.87 11.66
N THR A 157 -3.47 24.81 11.08
CA THR A 157 -2.79 24.66 9.79
C THR A 157 -1.74 23.54 9.78
N LYS A 158 -0.94 23.39 10.85
CA LYS A 158 0.08 22.32 10.95
C LYS A 158 -0.57 20.95 11.06
N ILE A 159 -1.61 20.82 11.89
CA ILE A 159 -2.37 19.58 12.05
C ILE A 159 -3.01 19.18 10.71
N LEU A 160 -3.65 20.13 10.03
CA LEU A 160 -4.28 19.89 8.74
C LEU A 160 -3.27 19.43 7.68
N ALA A 161 -2.09 20.06 7.63
CA ALA A 161 -1.04 19.68 6.69
C ALA A 161 -0.52 18.25 6.96
N GLU A 162 -0.29 17.89 8.23
CA GLU A 162 0.16 16.54 8.59
C GLU A 162 -0.90 15.48 8.30
N VAL A 163 -2.17 15.75 8.66
CA VAL A 163 -3.28 14.85 8.34
C VAL A 163 -3.42 14.65 6.82
N LYS A 164 -3.35 15.74 6.03
CA LYS A 164 -3.39 15.67 4.56
C LYS A 164 -2.23 14.84 4.03
N ASN A 165 -1.01 15.03 4.55
CA ASN A 165 0.16 14.27 4.13
C ASN A 165 0.00 12.77 4.41
N ARG A 166 -0.43 12.39 5.62
CA ARG A 166 -0.61 10.97 5.98
C ARG A 166 -1.72 10.31 5.18
N LEU A 167 -2.86 10.98 5.03
CA LEU A 167 -3.98 10.46 4.24
C LEU A 167 -3.63 10.30 2.76
N GLN A 168 -2.91 11.26 2.17
CA GLN A 168 -2.50 11.17 0.76
C GLN A 168 -1.42 10.10 0.52
N ALA A 169 -0.60 9.79 1.53
CA ALA A 169 0.38 8.69 1.45
C ALA A 169 -0.27 7.30 1.45
N CYS A 170 -1.52 7.20 1.92
CA CYS A 170 -2.26 5.94 2.03
C CYS A 170 -3.61 5.95 1.28
N ARG A 171 -3.79 6.86 0.33
CA ARG A 171 -5.02 6.98 -0.47
C ARG A 171 -5.19 5.73 -1.33
N SER A 172 -6.35 5.09 -1.31
CA SER A 172 -6.60 3.91 -2.17
C SER A 172 -6.87 4.30 -3.63
N VAL A 173 -6.60 3.36 -4.55
CA VAL A 173 -6.90 3.53 -5.99
C VAL A 173 -8.39 3.79 -6.18
N CYS A 174 -8.72 4.78 -7.01
CA CYS A 174 -10.09 5.24 -7.25
C CYS A 174 -10.79 5.86 -6.02
N GLU A 175 -10.06 6.22 -4.97
CA GLU A 175 -10.57 6.95 -3.82
C GLU A 175 -9.87 8.30 -3.66
N ASP A 176 -10.53 9.30 -3.07
CA ASP A 176 -9.94 10.60 -2.78
C ASP A 176 -10.67 11.35 -1.63
N PHE A 177 -10.05 12.41 -1.12
CA PHE A 177 -10.59 13.23 -0.03
C PHE A 177 -11.13 14.56 -0.57
N GLU A 178 -12.45 14.72 -0.56
CA GLU A 178 -13.13 15.93 -1.06
C GLU A 178 -12.92 17.11 -0.10
N GLN A 179 -12.99 16.85 1.21
CA GLN A 179 -12.78 17.87 2.22
C GLN A 179 -12.05 17.29 3.43
N ILE A 180 -11.02 17.99 3.90
CA ILE A 180 -10.36 17.75 5.18
C ILE A 180 -10.49 19.03 5.98
N LYS A 181 -11.12 18.96 7.16
CA LYS A 181 -11.53 20.15 7.91
C LYS A 181 -11.40 19.92 9.42
N ILE A 182 -10.84 20.91 10.11
CA ILE A 182 -10.92 21.00 11.57
C ILE A 182 -12.26 21.63 11.94
N LEU A 183 -13.01 20.96 12.79
CA LEU A 183 -14.30 21.45 13.27
C LEU A 183 -14.11 22.55 14.32
N ASN A 184 -15.01 23.54 14.28
CA ASN A 184 -15.05 24.57 15.32
C ASN A 184 -15.62 23.99 16.61
N ILE A 185 -15.31 24.62 17.73
CA ILE A 185 -15.84 24.20 19.03
C ILE A 185 -17.29 24.71 19.19
N GLN A 186 -18.15 23.84 19.71
CA GLN A 186 -19.44 24.21 20.29
C GLN A 186 -19.29 24.14 21.81
N ASP A 187 -19.15 25.31 22.43
CA ASP A 187 -19.07 25.42 23.88
C ASP A 187 -20.37 24.94 24.54
N ILE A 188 -20.23 24.06 25.52
CA ILE A 188 -21.32 23.55 26.36
C ILE A 188 -20.97 23.86 27.81
N ARG A 189 -21.93 24.45 28.53
CA ARG A 189 -21.82 24.66 29.98
C ARG A 189 -23.01 24.03 30.69
N LEU A 190 -22.78 23.58 31.92
CA LEU A 190 -23.79 22.97 32.77
C LEU A 190 -24.25 23.97 33.82
N GLN A 191 -25.53 23.96 34.16
CA GLN A 191 -26.11 24.82 35.19
C GLN A 191 -26.98 23.98 36.12
N GLY A 192 -27.02 24.32 37.42
CA GLY A 192 -27.79 23.58 38.41
C GLY A 192 -27.13 23.54 39.80
N ILE A 193 -27.71 22.73 40.67
CA ILE A 193 -27.27 22.53 42.06
C ILE A 193 -26.91 21.06 42.24
N ILE A 194 -25.71 20.78 42.75
CA ILE A 194 -25.23 19.43 43.01
C ILE A 194 -25.09 19.24 44.52
N GLU A 195 -25.87 18.33 45.09
CA GLU A 195 -25.75 17.91 46.48
C GLU A 195 -24.68 16.82 46.57
N ILE A 196 -23.69 17.01 47.44
CA ILE A 196 -22.63 16.06 47.72
C ILE A 196 -22.73 15.53 49.16
N THR A 197 -22.16 14.35 49.41
CA THR A 197 -22.09 13.78 50.76
C THR A 197 -21.19 14.62 51.66
N ASP A 198 -21.52 14.69 52.94
CA ASP A 198 -20.69 15.34 53.97
C ASP A 198 -19.43 14.53 54.35
N THR A 199 -19.26 13.34 53.78
CA THR A 199 -18.12 12.44 53.98
C THR A 199 -17.01 12.61 52.94
N VAL A 200 -17.10 13.60 52.05
CA VAL A 200 -16.07 13.86 51.02
C VAL A 200 -14.89 14.58 51.66
N ASP A 201 -13.71 13.96 51.60
CA ASP A 201 -12.47 14.52 52.15
C ASP A 201 -11.93 15.69 51.30
N ASP A 202 -12.01 15.58 49.96
CA ASP A 202 -11.55 16.60 49.01
C ASP A 202 -12.63 16.89 47.96
N VAL A 203 -13.32 18.02 48.15
CA VAL A 203 -14.39 18.47 47.24
C VAL A 203 -13.83 18.93 45.89
N HIS A 204 -12.64 19.54 45.86
CA HIS A 204 -12.03 20.01 44.61
C HIS A 204 -11.66 18.83 43.70
N GLN A 205 -11.14 17.75 44.29
CA GLN A 205 -10.86 16.50 43.57
C GLN A 205 -12.13 15.85 43.03
N LEU A 206 -13.20 15.78 43.84
CA LEU A 206 -14.50 15.26 43.40
C LEU A 206 -15.05 16.04 42.21
N ILE A 207 -15.05 17.38 42.28
CA ILE A 207 -15.56 18.23 41.21
C ILE A 207 -14.70 18.07 39.94
N ALA A 208 -13.37 18.03 40.08
CA ALA A 208 -12.48 17.84 38.94
C ALA A 208 -12.70 16.47 38.26
N ASN A 209 -12.89 15.40 39.03
CA ASN A 209 -13.22 14.06 38.50
C ASN A 209 -14.55 14.06 37.75
N MET A 210 -15.58 14.65 38.35
CA MET A 210 -16.91 14.78 37.75
C MET A 210 -16.84 15.52 36.42
N LEU A 211 -16.19 16.70 36.38
CA LEU A 211 -16.04 17.48 35.15
C LEU A 211 -15.21 16.74 34.10
N TYR A 212 -14.16 16.04 34.51
CA TYR A 212 -13.37 15.17 33.63
C TYR A 212 -14.22 14.08 32.99
N ARG A 213 -15.02 13.36 33.79
CA ARG A 213 -15.93 12.32 33.31
C ARG A 213 -16.96 12.86 32.32
N VAL A 214 -17.59 13.99 32.62
CA VAL A 214 -18.53 14.63 31.68
C VAL A 214 -17.83 15.07 30.39
N SER A 215 -16.61 15.60 30.48
CA SER A 215 -15.82 16.00 29.31
C SER A 215 -15.49 14.81 28.40
N GLU A 216 -15.15 13.66 28.98
CA GLU A 216 -14.90 12.40 28.26
C GLU A 216 -16.20 11.82 27.69
N TYR A 217 -17.35 12.02 28.35
CA TYR A 217 -18.64 11.65 27.78
C TYR A 217 -18.99 12.46 26.51
N PHE A 218 -18.62 13.75 26.46
CA PHE A 218 -18.86 14.59 25.28
C PHE A 218 -17.97 14.19 24.11
N SER A 219 -16.67 14.09 24.35
CA SER A 219 -15.71 13.61 23.37
C SER A 219 -14.57 12.87 24.09
N PRO A 220 -14.59 11.53 24.08
CA PRO A 220 -13.59 10.73 24.78
C PRO A 220 -12.29 10.70 23.99
N ARG A 221 -11.17 10.57 24.71
CA ARG A 221 -9.89 10.26 24.11
C ARG A 221 -9.76 8.75 23.90
N LEU A 222 -9.45 8.36 22.67
CA LEU A 222 -9.23 6.95 22.32
C LEU A 222 -7.91 6.44 22.91
N SER A 223 -7.90 5.19 23.36
CA SER A 223 -6.72 4.56 23.97
C SER A 223 -5.87 3.88 22.91
N PHE A 224 -4.56 3.94 23.10
CA PHE A 224 -3.60 3.16 22.33
C PHE A 224 -3.05 2.04 23.19
N TYR A 225 -2.86 0.88 22.57
CA TYR A 225 -2.38 -0.33 23.22
C TYR A 225 -1.02 -0.72 22.67
N ASN A 226 -0.20 -1.38 23.48
CA ASN A 226 1.01 -2.06 23.03
C ASN A 226 0.74 -3.56 22.81
N ILE A 227 1.67 -4.27 22.17
CA ILE A 227 1.52 -5.71 21.88
C ILE A 227 1.29 -6.52 23.16
N SER A 228 2.07 -6.25 24.21
CA SER A 228 1.99 -7.01 25.47
C SER A 228 0.61 -6.93 26.12
N GLN A 229 -0.04 -5.76 26.07
CA GLN A 229 -1.40 -5.56 26.56
C GLN A 229 -2.41 -6.39 25.76
N LEU A 230 -2.35 -6.34 24.43
CA LEU A 230 -3.29 -7.08 23.58
C LEU A 230 -3.09 -8.60 23.67
N LEU A 231 -1.84 -9.07 23.80
CA LEU A 231 -1.54 -10.48 24.07
C LEU A 231 -2.06 -10.93 25.44
N ALA A 232 -1.96 -10.07 26.47
CA ALA A 232 -2.52 -10.35 27.79
C ALA A 232 -4.05 -10.43 27.77
N GLU A 233 -4.71 -9.67 26.89
CA GLU A 233 -6.15 -9.77 26.59
C GLU A 233 -6.53 -11.02 25.76
N GLY A 234 -5.54 -11.82 25.32
CA GLY A 234 -5.76 -13.06 24.57
C GLY A 234 -5.94 -12.87 23.06
N LYS A 235 -5.64 -11.68 22.51
CA LYS A 235 -5.64 -11.45 21.06
C LYS A 235 -4.51 -12.22 20.38
N ARG A 236 -4.79 -12.76 19.20
CA ARG A 236 -3.76 -13.41 18.36
C ARG A 236 -2.94 -12.37 17.60
N ILE A 237 -1.73 -12.74 17.20
CA ILE A 237 -0.82 -11.85 16.43
C ILE A 237 -1.50 -11.35 15.15
N ASP A 238 -2.15 -12.22 14.38
CA ASP A 238 -2.87 -11.83 13.16
C ASP A 238 -4.05 -10.88 13.43
N GLU A 239 -4.67 -10.93 14.61
CA GLU A 239 -5.73 -9.98 14.99
C GLU A 239 -5.16 -8.63 15.46
N ILE A 240 -3.97 -8.63 16.07
CA ILE A 240 -3.30 -7.41 16.55
C ILE A 240 -2.83 -6.57 15.35
N PHE A 241 -2.25 -7.23 14.35
CA PHE A 241 -1.72 -6.58 13.14
C PHE A 241 -2.77 -6.41 12.03
N ASP A 242 -4.07 -6.62 12.31
CA ASP A 242 -5.16 -6.35 11.38
C ASP A 242 -5.46 -4.84 11.31
N GLY A 243 -4.71 -4.15 10.45
CA GLY A 243 -4.89 -2.73 10.17
C GLY A 243 -3.59 -2.02 9.78
N PRO A 244 -3.61 -0.68 9.82
CA PRO A 244 -2.46 0.14 9.46
C PRO A 244 -1.41 0.20 10.57
N LEU A 245 -0.17 0.42 10.15
CA LEU A 245 0.94 0.72 11.05
C LEU A 245 0.79 2.15 11.63
N LEU A 246 0.83 2.26 12.96
CA LEU A 246 0.69 3.53 13.69
C LEU A 246 1.88 3.75 14.63
N ASP A 247 2.17 5.02 14.96
CA ASP A 247 3.28 5.43 15.83
C ASP A 247 2.98 5.27 17.32
N HIS A 248 1.73 5.48 17.73
CA HIS A 248 1.33 5.45 19.13
C HIS A 248 0.86 4.06 19.60
N GLY A 249 0.89 3.04 18.74
CA GLY A 249 0.50 1.66 19.08
C GLY A 249 -0.71 1.17 18.30
N PHE A 250 -1.61 0.43 18.95
CA PHE A 250 -2.77 -0.18 18.32
C PHE A 250 -4.07 0.45 18.81
N ILE A 251 -5.04 0.63 17.92
CA ILE A 251 -6.39 1.10 18.27
C ILE A 251 -7.39 -0.02 17.94
N LYS A 252 -8.19 -0.41 18.93
CA LYS A 252 -9.24 -1.43 18.77
C LYS A 252 -10.42 -0.88 17.95
N ASN A 253 -10.89 -1.66 16.96
CA ASN A 253 -12.04 -1.28 16.13
C ASN A 253 -13.32 -1.07 16.97
N GLU A 254 -13.47 -1.85 18.04
CA GLU A 254 -14.60 -1.77 18.96
C GLU A 254 -14.67 -0.40 19.67
N GLU A 255 -13.52 0.21 19.98
CA GLU A 255 -13.48 1.55 20.59
C GLU A 255 -13.91 2.63 19.61
N LEU A 256 -13.44 2.56 18.36
CA LEU A 256 -13.84 3.48 17.31
C LEU A 256 -15.36 3.42 17.06
N LEU A 257 -15.94 2.21 17.09
CA LEU A 257 -17.36 1.99 16.85
C LEU A 257 -18.25 2.45 18.01
N LYS A 258 -17.76 2.36 19.25
CA LYS A 258 -18.44 2.89 20.44
C LYS A 258 -18.51 4.42 20.42
N HIS A 259 -17.45 5.08 19.97
CA HIS A 259 -17.32 6.52 20.02
C HIS A 259 -17.63 7.18 18.66
N ARG A 260 -18.91 7.11 18.27
CA ARG A 260 -19.43 7.82 17.09
C ARG A 260 -19.64 9.30 17.38
N ARG A 261 -19.64 10.10 16.31
CA ARG A 261 -19.96 11.53 16.39
C ARG A 261 -21.37 11.74 16.94
N LYS A 262 -21.48 12.43 18.08
CA LYS A 262 -22.78 12.76 18.67
C LYS A 262 -23.51 13.81 17.83
N LYS A 263 -24.81 13.61 17.64
CA LYS A 263 -25.71 14.58 16.99
C LYS A 263 -26.50 15.42 18.00
N GLU A 264 -26.61 14.91 19.22
CA GLU A 264 -27.31 15.54 20.32
C GLU A 264 -26.69 15.09 21.65
N ILE A 265 -26.99 15.83 22.71
CA ILE A 265 -26.64 15.49 24.08
C ILE A 265 -27.92 15.50 24.90
N GLN A 266 -28.15 14.40 25.63
CA GLN A 266 -29.29 14.26 26.53
C GLN A 266 -28.87 14.58 27.96
N ALA A 267 -29.67 15.40 28.65
CA ALA A 267 -29.42 15.79 30.03
C ALA A 267 -29.39 14.59 30.97
N SER A 268 -30.24 13.59 30.75
CA SER A 268 -30.29 12.33 31.50
C SER A 268 -28.95 11.58 31.48
N ASP A 269 -28.24 11.57 30.36
CA ASP A 269 -26.94 10.93 30.27
C ASP A 269 -25.88 11.69 31.07
N ILE A 270 -25.86 13.03 30.98
CA ILE A 270 -24.91 13.84 31.76
C ILE A 270 -25.18 13.67 33.25
N ILE A 271 -26.45 13.69 33.66
CA ILE A 271 -26.87 13.43 35.04
C ILE A 271 -26.35 12.07 35.48
N ARG A 272 -26.48 11.02 34.67
CA ARG A 272 -25.91 9.70 34.99
C ARG A 272 -24.40 9.78 35.20
N GLU A 273 -23.66 10.39 34.27
CA GLU A 273 -22.21 10.54 34.42
C GLU A 273 -21.84 11.31 35.70
N ILE A 274 -22.56 12.37 36.05
CA ILE A 274 -22.31 13.12 37.29
C ILE A 274 -22.63 12.27 38.53
N MET A 275 -23.78 11.59 38.54
CA MET A 275 -24.23 10.75 39.65
C MET A 275 -23.36 9.51 39.88
N ASP A 276 -22.69 9.01 38.84
CA ASP A 276 -21.73 7.91 38.93
C ASP A 276 -20.42 8.30 39.64
N GLU A 277 -20.17 9.59 39.86
CA GLU A 277 -19.03 10.04 40.67
C GLU A 277 -19.31 9.85 42.16
N SER A 278 -18.43 9.09 42.83
CA SER A 278 -18.58 8.77 44.25
C SER A 278 -18.56 10.04 45.10
N GLY A 279 -19.63 10.24 45.88
CA GLY A 279 -19.82 11.41 46.73
C GLY A 279 -20.88 12.39 46.22
N VAL A 280 -21.45 12.19 45.03
CA VAL A 280 -22.64 12.93 44.56
C VAL A 280 -23.92 12.25 45.05
N LEU A 281 -24.85 13.02 45.64
CA LEU A 281 -26.12 12.52 46.20
C LEU A 281 -27.32 12.84 45.33
N ALA A 282 -27.37 14.06 44.78
CA ALA A 282 -28.49 14.52 43.97
C ALA A 282 -28.09 15.69 43.07
N ILE A 283 -28.87 15.91 42.02
CA ILE A 283 -28.76 17.06 41.13
C ILE A 283 -30.13 17.72 41.04
N ASP A 284 -30.20 19.02 41.30
CA ASP A 284 -31.42 19.83 41.19
C ASP A 284 -31.25 20.93 40.14
N GLN A 285 -32.35 21.29 39.46
CA GLN A 285 -32.42 22.35 38.44
C GLN A 285 -31.40 22.22 37.30
N PHE A 286 -31.06 20.99 36.91
CA PHE A 286 -30.05 20.75 35.88
C PHE A 286 -30.48 21.22 34.49
N THR A 287 -29.64 22.03 33.84
CA THR A 287 -29.82 22.44 32.45
C THR A 287 -28.50 22.47 31.69
N ILE A 288 -28.58 22.33 30.37
CA ILE A 288 -27.45 22.40 29.45
C ILE A 288 -27.56 23.69 28.64
N ALA A 289 -26.49 24.47 28.58
CA ALA A 289 -26.47 25.71 27.81
C ALA A 289 -25.34 25.72 26.76
N THR A 290 -25.60 26.39 25.62
CA THR A 290 -24.61 26.64 24.56
C THR A 290 -24.78 28.04 23.95
N GLY A 291 -23.68 28.64 23.52
CA GLY A 291 -23.68 29.98 22.90
C GLY A 291 -24.17 31.10 23.84
N LEU A 292 -24.75 32.14 23.26
CA LEU A 292 -25.21 33.35 23.99
C LEU A 292 -26.59 33.21 24.65
N GLY A 293 -27.30 32.07 24.51
CA GLY A 293 -28.63 31.95 25.12
C GLY A 293 -29.42 30.66 24.89
N THR A 294 -28.87 29.63 24.24
CA THR A 294 -29.60 28.37 24.07
C THR A 294 -29.48 27.54 25.32
N ILE A 295 -30.54 27.52 26.14
CA ILE A 295 -30.65 26.69 27.35
C ILE A 295 -31.68 25.59 27.08
N LYS A 296 -31.32 24.34 27.37
CA LYS A 296 -32.18 23.16 27.20
C LYS A 296 -32.17 22.32 28.47
N SER A 297 -33.35 21.89 28.90
CA SER A 297 -33.54 21.03 30.07
C SER A 297 -33.50 19.53 29.77
N TRP A 298 -33.65 19.13 28.50
CA TRP A 298 -33.78 17.71 28.14
C TRP A 298 -32.80 17.28 27.05
N VAL A 299 -32.85 17.90 25.87
CA VAL A 299 -32.02 17.54 24.73
C VAL A 299 -31.43 18.78 24.09
N LEU A 300 -30.12 18.76 23.88
CA LEU A 300 -29.39 19.77 23.13
C LEU A 300 -28.93 19.19 21.79
N ALA A 301 -29.48 19.68 20.68
CA ALA A 301 -29.00 19.35 19.35
C ALA A 301 -27.61 19.97 19.10
N LEU A 302 -26.71 19.20 18.50
CA LEU A 302 -25.36 19.63 18.16
C LEU A 302 -25.27 20.10 16.71
N ASP A 303 -24.49 21.14 16.47
CA ASP A 303 -24.20 21.66 15.14
C ASP A 303 -23.30 20.66 14.38
N PRO A 304 -23.73 20.11 13.23
CA PRO A 304 -22.92 19.19 12.42
C PRO A 304 -21.62 19.79 11.87
N SER A 305 -21.38 21.10 12.03
CA SER A 305 -20.14 21.77 11.68
C SER A 305 -19.17 21.95 12.87
N LYS A 306 -19.56 21.53 14.08
CA LYS A 306 -18.80 21.74 15.32
C LYS A 306 -18.57 20.46 16.13
N THR A 307 -17.74 20.56 17.17
CA THR A 307 -17.51 19.53 18.20
C THR A 307 -17.90 20.02 19.59
N PRO A 308 -18.62 19.22 20.38
CA PRO A 308 -19.03 19.59 21.73
C PRO A 308 -17.81 19.62 22.68
N VAL A 309 -17.62 20.73 23.40
CA VAL A 309 -16.56 20.84 24.42
C VAL A 309 -17.16 21.42 25.70
N LEU A 310 -16.84 20.79 26.84
CA LEU A 310 -17.23 21.30 28.15
C LEU A 310 -16.43 22.57 28.46
N ASN A 311 -17.12 23.69 28.62
CA ASN A 311 -16.55 24.95 29.05
C ASN A 311 -16.53 24.99 30.59
N ILE A 312 -15.38 24.66 31.18
CA ILE A 312 -15.26 24.50 32.64
C ILE A 312 -15.38 25.82 33.37
N ASP A 313 -14.80 26.90 32.84
CA ASP A 313 -14.91 28.24 33.41
C ASP A 313 -16.37 28.62 33.68
N LYS A 314 -17.18 28.60 32.62
CA LYS A 314 -18.59 28.96 32.71
C LYS A 314 -19.41 27.93 33.48
N THR A 315 -19.02 26.66 33.42
CA THR A 315 -19.70 25.60 34.19
C THR A 315 -19.50 25.78 35.69
N LEU A 316 -18.30 26.16 36.13
CA LEU A 316 -18.00 26.43 37.55
C LEU A 316 -18.61 27.75 38.04
N GLU A 317 -18.91 28.69 37.13
CA GLU A 317 -19.69 29.90 37.44
C GLU A 317 -21.19 29.60 37.62
N ASP A 318 -21.74 28.69 36.81
CA ASP A 318 -23.18 28.40 36.75
C ASP A 318 -23.61 27.21 37.64
N LEU A 319 -22.69 26.35 38.08
CA LEU A 319 -22.96 25.27 39.04
C LEU A 319 -22.76 25.75 40.48
N SER A 320 -23.60 25.23 41.38
CA SER A 320 -23.40 25.37 42.81
C SER A 320 -23.40 24.02 43.51
N PHE A 321 -22.61 23.92 44.58
CA PHE A 321 -22.43 22.68 45.33
C PHE A 321 -22.93 22.85 46.75
N THR A 322 -23.70 21.89 47.24
CA THR A 322 -24.27 21.88 48.59
C THR A 322 -23.96 20.58 49.32
N ALA A 323 -23.80 20.64 50.64
CA ALA A 323 -23.76 19.48 51.52
C ALA A 323 -24.62 19.73 52.75
N LYS A 324 -25.60 18.85 53.00
CA LYS A 324 -26.67 19.06 53.99
C LYS A 324 -27.40 20.39 53.78
N GLY A 325 -27.56 20.80 52.51
CA GLY A 325 -28.15 22.08 52.14
C GLY A 325 -27.30 23.33 52.40
N LEU A 326 -26.05 23.18 52.88
CA LEU A 326 -25.11 24.30 53.04
C LEU A 326 -24.28 24.49 51.78
N LYS A 327 -24.18 25.72 51.28
CA LYS A 327 -23.37 26.06 50.10
C LYS A 327 -21.88 25.90 50.41
N ILE A 328 -21.19 25.15 49.56
CA ILE A 328 -19.75 24.92 49.66
C ILE A 328 -19.00 25.98 48.88
N ASN A 329 -17.90 26.46 49.44
CA ASN A 329 -16.96 27.33 48.72
C ASN A 329 -15.95 26.49 47.95
N ILE A 330 -15.73 26.81 46.69
CA ILE A 330 -14.84 26.08 45.79
C ILE A 330 -13.70 26.98 45.32
N ASP A 331 -12.52 26.39 45.10
CA ASP A 331 -11.40 27.08 44.45
C ASP A 331 -11.31 26.59 43.01
N VAL A 332 -11.72 27.45 42.09
CA VAL A 332 -11.77 27.18 40.66
C VAL A 332 -10.38 26.84 40.10
N ASN A 333 -9.31 27.45 40.63
CA ASN A 333 -7.96 27.22 40.10
C ASN A 333 -7.44 25.84 40.50
N ILE A 334 -7.71 25.38 41.72
CA ILE A 334 -7.34 24.03 42.17
C ILE A 334 -8.06 22.98 41.30
N ILE A 335 -9.37 23.14 41.09
CA ILE A 335 -10.18 22.23 40.27
C ILE A 335 -9.63 22.14 38.84
N LYS A 336 -9.32 23.29 38.22
CA LYS A 336 -8.75 23.34 36.87
C LYS A 336 -7.41 22.63 36.78
N ASN A 337 -6.51 22.84 37.75
CA ASN A 337 -5.20 22.20 37.75
C ASN A 337 -5.34 20.67 37.81
N ILE A 338 -6.22 20.14 38.68
CA ILE A 338 -6.48 18.70 38.78
C ILE A 338 -7.10 18.17 37.48
N TYR A 339 -8.05 18.91 36.90
CA TYR A 339 -8.69 18.54 35.64
C TYR A 339 -7.68 18.48 34.47
N ASP A 340 -6.84 19.51 34.31
CA ASP A 340 -5.85 19.56 33.24
C ASP A 340 -4.75 18.51 33.42
N GLN A 341 -4.36 18.20 34.67
CA GLN A 341 -3.45 17.09 34.96
C GLN A 341 -4.04 15.76 34.47
N LYS A 342 -5.30 15.45 34.79
CA LYS A 342 -5.98 14.22 34.32
C LYS A 342 -6.04 14.13 32.80
N ARG A 343 -6.33 15.25 32.14
CA ARG A 343 -6.32 15.29 30.67
C ARG A 343 -4.93 15.02 30.09
N ALA A 344 -3.87 15.51 30.74
CA ALA A 344 -2.49 15.28 30.31
C ALA A 344 -2.04 13.83 30.53
N GLU A 345 -2.47 13.19 31.63
CA GLU A 345 -2.18 11.78 31.93
C GLU A 345 -2.73 10.82 30.85
N GLY A 346 -3.87 11.17 30.24
CA GLY A 346 -4.47 10.40 29.14
C GLY A 346 -3.82 10.59 27.77
N LEU A 347 -2.78 11.42 27.62
CA LEU A 347 -2.16 11.68 26.31
C LEU A 347 -1.47 10.43 25.74
N PRO A 348 -1.68 10.10 24.45
CA PRO A 348 -1.00 8.99 23.81
C PRO A 348 0.50 9.27 23.70
N LYS A 349 1.31 8.23 23.86
CA LYS A 349 2.78 8.29 23.75
C LYS A 349 3.23 7.50 22.52
N ILE A 350 4.22 8.01 21.80
CA ILE A 350 4.86 7.27 20.71
C ILE A 350 5.54 6.05 21.33
N LEU A 351 5.25 4.86 20.79
CA LEU A 351 5.78 3.62 21.31
C LEU A 351 7.08 3.21 20.58
N PRO A 352 8.09 2.68 21.29
CA PRO A 352 9.29 2.15 20.67
C PRO A 352 8.96 0.91 19.81
N SER A 353 9.78 0.60 18.81
CA SER A 353 9.51 -0.50 17.86
C SER A 353 9.32 -1.86 18.55
N LYS A 354 10.04 -2.12 19.66
CA LYS A 354 9.89 -3.37 20.45
C LYS A 354 8.52 -3.54 21.10
N GLU A 355 7.76 -2.46 21.27
CA GLU A 355 6.40 -2.49 21.81
C GLU A 355 5.33 -2.51 20.70
N ARG A 356 5.75 -2.32 19.45
CA ARG A 356 4.91 -2.27 18.24
C ARG A 356 5.17 -3.41 17.24
N ASP A 357 6.21 -4.21 17.43
CA ASP A 357 6.54 -5.34 16.57
C ASP A 357 7.05 -6.55 17.37
N VAL A 358 6.90 -7.74 16.78
CA VAL A 358 7.46 -8.99 17.28
C VAL A 358 8.86 -9.16 16.71
N THR A 359 9.86 -8.66 17.43
CA THR A 359 11.27 -8.83 17.05
C THR A 359 11.83 -10.15 17.58
N THR A 360 12.56 -10.89 16.73
CA THR A 360 13.31 -12.09 17.15
C THR A 360 14.51 -11.72 18.02
N ARG A 361 14.95 -12.64 18.89
CA ARG A 361 16.12 -12.45 19.78
C ARG A 361 17.43 -12.48 18.98
N GLU A 362 18.49 -11.96 19.59
CA GLU A 362 19.86 -12.02 19.06
C GLU A 362 20.30 -13.49 18.81
N THR A 363 20.99 -13.70 17.69
CA THR A 363 21.56 -14.99 17.29
C THR A 363 23.00 -15.11 17.80
N VAL A 364 23.48 -16.33 18.00
CA VAL A 364 24.88 -16.59 18.39
C VAL A 364 25.61 -17.31 17.25
N ASP A 365 26.80 -16.85 16.84
CA ASP A 365 27.63 -17.64 15.92
C ASP A 365 28.13 -18.93 16.60
N ARG A 366 27.68 -20.05 16.04
CA ARG A 366 28.02 -21.39 16.49
C ARG A 366 29.26 -21.96 15.78
N ASN A 367 29.90 -21.21 14.88
CA ASN A 367 31.07 -21.63 14.09
C ASN A 367 30.83 -22.96 13.35
N ILE A 368 29.64 -23.11 12.75
CA ILE A 368 29.18 -24.39 12.15
C ILE A 368 30.12 -24.87 11.05
N GLU A 369 30.69 -23.95 10.27
CA GLU A 369 31.50 -24.25 9.08
C GLU A 369 32.79 -24.99 9.42
N LYS A 370 33.36 -24.77 10.60
CA LYS A 370 34.70 -25.22 10.94
C LYS A 370 34.80 -26.75 10.98
N TYR A 371 35.53 -27.32 10.03
CA TYR A 371 35.79 -28.75 10.01
C TYR A 371 37.08 -29.12 10.76
N TYR A 372 37.04 -30.26 11.46
CA TYR A 372 38.21 -30.85 12.13
C TYR A 372 38.50 -32.20 11.47
N SER A 373 39.73 -32.38 10.99
CA SER A 373 40.10 -33.58 10.25
C SER A 373 40.02 -34.83 11.14
N ILE A 374 39.39 -35.89 10.60
CA ILE A 374 39.30 -37.18 11.27
C ILE A 374 40.67 -37.83 11.46
N GLN A 375 41.67 -37.50 10.64
CA GLN A 375 43.05 -38.00 10.79
C GLN A 375 43.68 -37.65 12.14
N ASN A 376 43.26 -36.55 12.77
CA ASN A 376 43.74 -36.15 14.09
C ASN A 376 43.17 -37.01 15.23
N GLU A 377 42.07 -37.72 14.97
CA GLU A 377 41.41 -38.60 15.95
C GLU A 377 41.93 -40.05 15.85
N PHE A 378 42.76 -40.37 14.86
CA PHE A 378 43.39 -41.69 14.77
C PHE A 378 44.45 -41.87 15.87
N PRO A 379 44.63 -43.11 16.37
CA PRO A 379 45.73 -43.42 17.27
C PRO A 379 47.10 -43.01 16.68
N VAL A 380 47.98 -42.48 17.53
CA VAL A 380 49.28 -41.89 17.12
C VAL A 380 50.16 -42.85 16.31
N ASN A 381 50.03 -44.17 16.52
CA ASN A 381 50.80 -45.17 15.78
C ASN A 381 50.49 -45.18 14.26
N TYR A 382 49.34 -44.65 13.81
CA TYR A 382 49.03 -44.47 12.39
C TYR A 382 49.91 -43.40 11.73
N GLY A 383 50.36 -42.39 12.49
CA GLY A 383 51.31 -41.37 12.03
C GLY A 383 50.76 -40.33 11.07
N ILE A 384 49.42 -40.16 11.02
CA ILE A 384 48.71 -39.27 10.07
C ILE A 384 48.07 -38.03 10.73
N GLY A 385 48.01 -37.99 12.08
CA GLY A 385 47.52 -36.82 12.81
C GLY A 385 48.60 -35.75 12.99
N THR A 386 48.27 -34.66 13.69
CA THR A 386 49.18 -33.53 13.95
C THR A 386 50.55 -33.89 14.52
N ALA A 387 50.66 -34.97 15.31
CA ALA A 387 51.94 -35.44 15.86
C ALA A 387 52.89 -36.02 14.79
N GLY A 388 52.35 -36.47 13.65
CA GLY A 388 53.09 -37.06 12.55
C GLY A 388 53.89 -38.31 12.93
N LEU A 389 54.84 -38.66 12.06
CA LEU A 389 55.86 -39.67 12.33
C LEU A 389 57.15 -39.00 12.82
N PRO A 390 57.95 -39.65 13.70
CA PRO A 390 59.26 -39.12 14.07
C PRO A 390 60.20 -39.08 12.85
N ASP A 391 61.16 -38.14 12.84
CA ASP A 391 62.14 -38.00 11.75
C ASP A 391 62.95 -39.28 11.49
N SER A 392 63.13 -40.10 12.53
CA SER A 392 63.80 -41.40 12.50
C SER A 392 62.98 -42.53 11.85
N ALA A 393 61.72 -42.30 11.50
CA ALA A 393 60.89 -43.29 10.81
C ALA A 393 61.46 -43.64 9.43
N SER A 394 61.33 -44.90 9.02
CA SER A 394 61.79 -45.34 7.71
C SER A 394 61.01 -44.68 6.57
N GLU A 395 61.65 -44.50 5.42
CA GLU A 395 60.99 -43.94 4.23
C GLU A 395 59.76 -44.76 3.82
N THR A 396 59.82 -46.09 3.93
CA THR A 396 58.65 -46.96 3.71
C THR A 396 57.50 -46.61 4.65
N ARG A 397 57.76 -46.34 5.93
CA ARG A 397 56.71 -45.98 6.90
C ARG A 397 56.10 -44.61 6.58
N LYS A 398 56.93 -43.64 6.17
CA LYS A 398 56.47 -42.32 5.72
C LYS A 398 55.57 -42.43 4.49
N VAL A 399 55.95 -43.25 3.50
CA VAL A 399 55.14 -43.50 2.29
C VAL A 399 53.80 -44.18 2.63
N GLN A 400 53.79 -45.15 3.56
CA GLN A 400 52.55 -45.79 4.02
C GLN A 400 51.60 -44.81 4.71
N ALA A 401 52.13 -43.91 5.55
CA ALA A 401 51.32 -42.86 6.18
C ALA A 401 50.70 -41.94 5.12
N LYS A 402 51.49 -41.50 4.14
CA LYS A 402 51.00 -40.72 2.99
C LYS A 402 49.90 -41.45 2.21
N GLN A 403 50.08 -42.74 1.94
CA GLN A 403 49.08 -43.54 1.24
C GLN A 403 47.74 -43.58 2.00
N LEU A 404 47.78 -43.72 3.32
CA LEU A 404 46.58 -43.70 4.15
C LEU A 404 45.95 -42.30 4.19
N THR A 405 46.75 -41.24 4.34
CA THR A 405 46.27 -39.85 4.23
C THR A 405 45.57 -39.62 2.89
N SER A 406 46.18 -40.03 1.76
CA SER A 406 45.55 -39.93 0.44
C SER A 406 44.21 -40.67 0.35
N TYR A 407 44.10 -41.85 0.97
CA TYR A 407 42.85 -42.62 1.01
C TYR A 407 41.76 -41.89 1.81
N LEU A 408 42.12 -41.29 2.96
CA LEU A 408 41.18 -40.62 3.84
C LEU A 408 40.68 -39.27 3.29
N VAL A 409 41.48 -38.58 2.46
CA VAL A 409 41.09 -37.30 1.83
C VAL A 409 39.75 -37.39 1.10
N PHE A 410 39.39 -38.53 0.52
CA PHE A 410 38.08 -38.75 -0.10
C PHE A 410 36.91 -38.55 0.89
N PHE A 411 37.02 -39.11 2.09
CA PHE A 411 36.02 -38.97 3.15
C PHE A 411 36.06 -37.56 3.76
N GLU A 412 37.26 -37.04 3.98
CA GLU A 412 37.50 -35.72 4.57
C GLU A 412 36.86 -34.61 3.75
N GLN A 413 37.03 -34.61 2.42
CA GLN A 413 36.44 -33.58 1.57
C GLN A 413 34.91 -33.65 1.57
N LEU A 414 34.34 -34.85 1.57
CA LEU A 414 32.90 -35.03 1.65
C LEU A 414 32.33 -34.47 2.96
N LEU A 415 32.98 -34.78 4.09
CA LEU A 415 32.60 -34.26 5.40
C LEU A 415 32.74 -32.74 5.46
N ALA A 416 33.90 -32.21 5.06
CA ALA A 416 34.16 -30.77 5.02
C ALA A 416 33.11 -30.02 4.17
N ASN A 417 32.72 -30.58 3.03
CA ASN A 417 31.65 -30.03 2.20
C ASN A 417 30.31 -30.00 2.92
N TYR A 418 29.94 -31.05 3.68
CA TYR A 418 28.69 -31.04 4.45
C TYR A 418 28.69 -30.02 5.59
N PHE A 419 29.81 -29.80 6.28
CA PHE A 419 29.92 -28.72 7.28
C PHE A 419 29.75 -27.34 6.63
N SER A 420 30.38 -27.11 5.47
CA SER A 420 30.18 -25.87 4.72
C SER A 420 28.74 -25.73 4.20
N GLN A 421 28.13 -26.82 3.74
CA GLN A 421 26.74 -26.85 3.30
C GLN A 421 25.77 -26.47 4.42
N ALA A 422 25.97 -27.00 5.63
CA ALA A 422 25.16 -26.68 6.81
C ALA A 422 25.32 -25.21 7.20
N ALA A 423 26.56 -24.70 7.25
CA ALA A 423 26.84 -23.31 7.59
C ALA A 423 26.29 -22.29 6.59
N ASN A 424 26.22 -22.68 5.31
CA ASN A 424 25.71 -21.84 4.23
C ASN A 424 24.23 -22.09 3.92
N PHE A 425 23.50 -22.88 4.73
CA PHE A 425 22.06 -23.10 4.56
C PHE A 425 21.25 -21.80 4.48
N LYS A 426 21.64 -20.78 5.24
CA LYS A 426 21.05 -19.43 5.20
C LYS A 426 21.08 -18.79 3.80
N LYS A 427 22.13 -19.01 3.01
CA LYS A 427 22.25 -18.49 1.63
C LYS A 427 21.23 -19.15 0.68
N LEU A 428 20.81 -20.38 0.99
CA LEU A 428 19.75 -21.06 0.24
C LEU A 428 18.38 -20.45 0.54
N MET A 429 18.16 -20.09 1.81
CA MET A 429 16.91 -19.52 2.32
C MET A 429 16.85 -17.98 2.24
N SER A 430 17.88 -17.33 1.69
CA SER A 430 17.93 -15.88 1.48
C SER A 430 17.26 -15.46 0.19
N PHE A 431 16.92 -14.17 0.12
CA PHE A 431 16.48 -13.52 -1.12
C PHE A 431 17.65 -13.08 -1.99
N ASP A 432 18.88 -13.50 -1.69
CA ASP A 432 20.05 -13.12 -2.48
C ASP A 432 20.01 -13.71 -3.90
N ASP A 433 20.39 -12.87 -4.85
CA ASP A 433 20.39 -13.07 -6.30
C ASP A 433 21.74 -12.72 -6.95
N GLN A 434 22.75 -12.29 -6.18
CA GLN A 434 24.07 -11.94 -6.72
C GLN A 434 24.91 -13.17 -7.08
N GLU A 435 25.00 -14.15 -6.18
CA GLU A 435 25.72 -15.40 -6.41
C GLU A 435 24.75 -16.60 -6.40
N ILE A 436 24.56 -17.22 -7.57
CA ILE A 436 23.71 -18.41 -7.71
C ILE A 436 24.56 -19.66 -7.44
N CYS A 437 24.88 -19.86 -6.17
CA CYS A 437 25.56 -21.05 -5.67
C CYS A 437 24.66 -21.81 -4.69
N THR A 438 24.52 -23.13 -4.87
CA THR A 438 23.65 -23.97 -4.01
C THR A 438 24.36 -25.12 -3.32
N TYR A 439 25.65 -25.30 -3.63
CA TYR A 439 26.51 -26.29 -3.02
C TYR A 439 27.78 -25.61 -2.53
N PHE A 440 28.17 -25.91 -1.29
CA PHE A 440 29.27 -25.23 -0.64
C PHE A 440 30.35 -26.24 -0.26
N ASN A 441 31.59 -25.78 -0.31
CA ASN A 441 32.77 -26.57 -0.02
C ASN A 441 33.78 -25.72 0.77
N GLN A 442 34.73 -26.38 1.40
CA GLN A 442 35.85 -25.73 2.09
C GLN A 442 37.16 -26.46 1.78
N SER A 443 38.26 -25.71 1.82
CA SER A 443 39.60 -26.23 1.54
C SER A 443 40.15 -27.03 2.72
N LEU A 444 40.82 -28.14 2.41
CA LEU A 444 41.51 -28.98 3.37
C LEU A 444 42.99 -28.60 3.55
N LEU A 445 43.54 -27.66 2.76
CA LEU A 445 44.95 -27.28 2.77
C LEU A 445 45.46 -26.91 4.17
N ASP A 446 44.68 -26.09 4.90
CA ASP A 446 45.03 -25.65 6.26
C ASP A 446 44.47 -26.58 7.36
N THR A 447 43.76 -27.65 6.98
CA THR A 447 43.05 -28.55 7.91
C THR A 447 43.80 -29.87 8.12
N ILE A 448 44.44 -30.40 7.07
CA ILE A 448 45.12 -31.69 7.09
C ILE A 448 46.64 -31.46 6.98
N PRO A 449 47.43 -31.83 8.00
CA PRO A 449 48.89 -31.70 7.95
C PRO A 449 49.51 -32.48 6.78
N GLY A 450 50.36 -31.83 5.97
CA GLY A 450 51.11 -32.47 4.89
C GLY A 450 50.27 -32.87 3.67
N ILE A 451 49.06 -32.31 3.54
CA ILE A 451 48.17 -32.59 2.40
C ILE A 451 48.78 -32.19 1.06
N GLU A 452 49.65 -31.17 1.03
CA GLU A 452 50.33 -30.74 -0.20
C GLU A 452 51.23 -31.84 -0.79
N GLU A 453 51.68 -32.78 0.03
CA GLU A 453 52.54 -33.89 -0.42
C GLU A 453 51.76 -35.04 -1.05
N VAL A 454 50.44 -35.06 -0.90
CA VAL A 454 49.54 -36.08 -1.47
C VAL A 454 48.66 -35.57 -2.60
N LEU A 455 48.52 -34.25 -2.75
CA LEU A 455 47.84 -33.62 -3.86
C LEU A 455 48.73 -33.57 -5.11
N GLN A 456 48.11 -33.56 -6.29
CA GLN A 456 48.84 -33.43 -7.55
C GLN A 456 49.52 -32.05 -7.67
N SER A 457 48.78 -30.98 -7.37
CA SER A 457 49.29 -29.64 -7.10
C SER A 457 48.24 -28.84 -6.34
N LYS A 458 48.66 -27.73 -5.72
CA LYS A 458 47.74 -26.80 -5.04
C LYS A 458 46.73 -26.20 -6.03
N GLU A 459 47.20 -25.82 -7.22
CA GLU A 459 46.39 -25.20 -8.26
C GLU A 459 45.32 -26.18 -8.77
N SER A 460 45.68 -27.44 -9.01
CA SER A 460 44.75 -28.48 -9.45
C SER A 460 43.67 -28.77 -8.39
N TYR A 461 44.03 -28.73 -7.11
CA TYR A 461 43.07 -28.91 -6.02
C TYR A 461 42.13 -27.70 -5.88
N GLU A 462 42.65 -26.47 -5.96
CA GLU A 462 41.82 -25.27 -5.96
C GLU A 462 40.90 -25.22 -7.20
N GLU A 463 41.34 -25.72 -8.34
CA GLU A 463 40.51 -25.88 -9.54
C GLU A 463 39.41 -26.91 -9.33
N TYR A 464 39.70 -28.06 -8.70
CA TYR A 464 38.69 -29.05 -8.29
C TYR A 464 37.64 -28.47 -7.34
N LEU A 465 38.05 -27.66 -6.35
CA LEU A 465 37.09 -26.99 -5.46
C LEU A 465 36.24 -25.93 -6.18
N LYS A 466 36.81 -25.29 -7.20
CA LYS A 466 36.10 -24.35 -8.09
C LYS A 466 35.27 -25.06 -9.14
N GLU A 467 35.48 -26.36 -9.38
CA GLU A 467 34.72 -27.17 -10.32
C GLU A 467 33.26 -27.19 -9.84
N THR A 468 32.54 -26.21 -10.35
CA THR A 468 31.23 -25.86 -9.84
C THR A 468 30.29 -26.93 -10.35
N ILE A 469 29.42 -27.42 -9.48
CA ILE A 469 28.25 -28.17 -9.93
C ILE A 469 27.59 -27.38 -11.06
N ASP A 470 27.27 -28.09 -12.14
CA ASP A 470 26.77 -27.53 -13.39
C ASP A 470 25.84 -26.32 -13.13
N ALA A 471 26.11 -25.22 -13.82
CA ALA A 471 25.46 -23.95 -13.56
C ALA A 471 23.93 -24.03 -13.77
N GLU A 472 23.46 -24.90 -14.66
CA GLU A 472 22.03 -25.18 -14.84
C GLU A 472 21.42 -25.86 -13.60
N THR A 473 22.17 -26.75 -12.95
CA THR A 473 21.79 -27.39 -11.68
C THR A 473 21.64 -26.37 -10.54
N ASN A 474 22.59 -25.44 -10.40
CA ASN A 474 22.52 -24.37 -9.39
C ASN A 474 21.30 -23.48 -9.58
N VAL A 475 21.04 -23.05 -10.82
CA VAL A 475 19.86 -22.26 -11.18
C VAL A 475 18.57 -23.03 -10.84
N THR A 476 18.49 -24.30 -11.22
CA THR A 476 17.30 -25.13 -10.96
C THR A 476 17.04 -25.30 -9.47
N ARG A 477 18.10 -25.52 -8.66
CA ARG A 477 17.97 -25.65 -7.20
C ARG A 477 17.57 -24.33 -6.54
N LYS A 478 18.22 -23.21 -6.86
CA LYS A 478 17.87 -21.90 -6.28
C LYS A 478 16.43 -21.52 -6.61
N ASN A 479 15.97 -21.80 -7.83
CA ASN A 479 14.58 -21.60 -8.23
C ASN A 479 13.58 -22.40 -7.36
N LYS A 480 13.92 -23.63 -6.95
CA LYS A 480 13.09 -24.42 -6.02
C LYS A 480 13.03 -23.80 -4.62
N PHE A 481 14.14 -23.31 -4.10
CA PHE A 481 14.16 -22.60 -2.81
C PHE A 481 13.29 -21.33 -2.86
N LEU A 482 13.42 -20.52 -3.91
CA LEU A 482 12.59 -19.32 -4.06
C LEU A 482 11.10 -19.66 -4.23
N ASN A 483 10.74 -20.75 -4.93
CA ASN A 483 9.35 -21.21 -4.99
C ASN A 483 8.80 -21.58 -3.60
N HIS A 484 9.62 -22.22 -2.76
CA HIS A 484 9.23 -22.53 -1.39
C HIS A 484 8.99 -21.26 -0.56
N LEU A 485 9.86 -20.25 -0.70
CA LEU A 485 9.71 -18.97 -0.01
C LEU A 485 8.47 -18.20 -0.49
N LEU A 486 8.22 -18.14 -1.81
CA LEU A 486 7.01 -17.54 -2.38
C LEU A 486 5.72 -18.22 -1.90
N ALA A 487 5.74 -19.55 -1.75
CA ALA A 487 4.58 -20.31 -1.29
C ALA A 487 4.12 -19.92 0.13
N ARG A 488 5.02 -19.40 0.98
CA ARG A 488 4.66 -18.88 2.31
C ARG A 488 3.68 -17.70 2.24
N PHE A 489 3.71 -16.98 1.13
CA PHE A 489 2.84 -15.83 0.87
C PHE A 489 1.72 -16.14 -0.13
N GLY A 490 1.56 -17.41 -0.53
CA GLY A 490 0.56 -17.82 -1.52
C GLY A 490 0.90 -17.42 -2.97
N GLU A 491 2.13 -16.98 -3.23
CA GLU A 491 2.52 -16.41 -4.53
C GLU A 491 3.13 -17.45 -5.46
N LYS A 492 2.92 -17.28 -6.77
CA LYS A 492 3.42 -18.18 -7.82
C LYS A 492 3.85 -17.40 -9.06
N PHE A 493 4.89 -17.88 -9.72
CA PHE A 493 5.46 -17.27 -10.93
C PHE A 493 5.42 -18.23 -12.14
N THR A 494 4.56 -19.26 -12.10
CA THR A 494 4.52 -20.32 -13.12
C THR A 494 4.18 -19.79 -14.51
N GLY A 495 3.15 -18.93 -14.63
CA GLY A 495 2.77 -18.33 -15.91
C GLY A 495 3.87 -17.46 -16.51
N TYR A 496 4.49 -16.60 -15.68
CA TYR A 496 5.64 -15.80 -16.10
C TYR A 496 6.83 -16.66 -16.56
N ALA A 497 7.16 -17.71 -15.80
CA ALA A 497 8.25 -18.61 -16.13
C ALA A 497 8.03 -19.39 -17.44
N MET A 498 6.78 -19.70 -17.80
CA MET A 498 6.46 -20.34 -19.08
C MET A 498 6.73 -19.39 -20.25
N LEU A 499 6.28 -18.13 -20.14
CA LEU A 499 6.40 -17.14 -21.22
C LEU A 499 7.82 -16.61 -21.39
N LEU A 500 8.62 -16.59 -20.32
CA LEU A 500 10.05 -16.30 -20.41
C LEU A 500 10.78 -17.24 -21.38
N GLN A 501 10.33 -18.49 -21.53
CA GLN A 501 10.97 -19.47 -22.44
C GLN A 501 10.87 -19.07 -23.91
N ASP A 502 9.88 -18.25 -24.27
CA ASP A 502 9.69 -17.79 -25.63
C ASP A 502 10.63 -16.64 -26.02
N ILE A 503 11.32 -16.01 -25.04
CA ILE A 503 12.16 -14.84 -25.24
C ILE A 503 13.60 -15.22 -25.64
N SER A 504 14.13 -16.33 -25.11
CA SER A 504 15.50 -16.77 -25.41
C SER A 504 15.62 -18.28 -25.40
N LYS A 505 16.51 -18.82 -26.24
CA LYS A 505 16.86 -20.25 -26.23
C LYS A 505 17.86 -20.61 -25.13
N ASP A 506 18.49 -19.62 -24.51
CA ASP A 506 19.46 -19.82 -23.42
C ASP A 506 18.74 -20.00 -22.08
N LYS A 507 18.58 -21.25 -21.66
CA LYS A 507 17.94 -21.62 -20.39
C LYS A 507 18.66 -21.04 -19.18
N GLN A 508 19.98 -20.88 -19.24
CA GLN A 508 20.75 -20.38 -18.11
C GLN A 508 20.46 -18.89 -17.91
N VAL A 509 20.47 -18.10 -18.98
CA VAL A 509 20.12 -16.67 -18.94
C VAL A 509 18.70 -16.46 -18.43
N LEU A 510 17.74 -17.23 -18.95
CA LEU A 510 16.34 -17.16 -18.50
C LEU A 510 16.16 -17.55 -17.04
N GLY A 511 16.82 -18.62 -16.60
CA GLY A 511 16.74 -19.07 -15.21
C GLY A 511 17.37 -18.05 -14.24
N LYS A 512 18.47 -17.41 -14.61
CA LYS A 512 19.06 -16.30 -13.84
C LYS A 512 18.12 -15.11 -13.73
N LYS A 513 17.46 -14.71 -14.83
CA LYS A 513 16.45 -13.64 -14.81
C LYS A 513 15.27 -14.00 -13.89
N LEU A 514 14.74 -15.21 -14.01
CA LEU A 514 13.63 -15.66 -13.16
C LEU A 514 14.00 -15.66 -11.67
N ILE A 515 15.22 -16.05 -11.32
CA ILE A 515 15.73 -15.98 -9.94
C ILE A 515 15.77 -14.53 -9.44
N LYS A 516 16.35 -13.62 -10.23
CA LYS A 516 16.43 -12.18 -9.92
C LYS A 516 15.05 -11.58 -9.70
N ASP A 517 14.09 -11.86 -10.59
CA ASP A 517 12.73 -11.30 -10.50
C ASP A 517 11.98 -11.82 -9.26
N LYS A 518 12.12 -13.11 -8.93
CA LYS A 518 11.54 -13.70 -7.72
C LYS A 518 12.17 -13.16 -6.43
N ALA A 519 13.49 -13.07 -6.41
CA ALA A 519 14.24 -12.51 -5.29
C ALA A 519 13.84 -11.06 -5.03
N THR A 520 13.76 -10.25 -6.09
CA THR A 520 13.30 -8.85 -6.01
C THR A 520 11.87 -8.76 -5.51
N PHE A 521 10.95 -9.58 -6.03
CA PHE A 521 9.57 -9.62 -5.57
C PHE A 521 9.47 -9.99 -4.08
N LEU A 522 10.27 -10.95 -3.59
CA LEU A 522 10.31 -11.34 -2.17
C LEU A 522 10.88 -10.24 -1.27
N LYS A 523 11.94 -9.54 -1.72
CA LYS A 523 12.54 -8.39 -1.01
C LYS A 523 11.53 -7.25 -0.85
N GLU A 524 10.80 -6.92 -1.92
CA GLU A 524 9.83 -5.83 -1.95
C GLU A 524 8.43 -6.25 -1.45
N TYR A 525 8.23 -7.54 -1.14
CA TYR A 525 6.91 -8.09 -0.82
C TYR A 525 6.13 -7.35 0.28
N PRO A 526 6.75 -6.85 1.37
CA PRO A 526 6.03 -6.08 2.39
C PRO A 526 5.28 -4.89 1.79
N GLU A 527 5.93 -4.14 0.91
CA GLU A 527 5.32 -2.99 0.23
C GLU A 527 4.29 -3.46 -0.81
N LEU A 528 4.64 -4.46 -1.63
CA LEU A 528 3.78 -4.96 -2.70
C LEU A 528 2.50 -5.62 -2.18
N SER A 529 2.54 -6.23 -0.98
CA SER A 529 1.41 -6.89 -0.36
C SER A 529 0.54 -5.90 0.41
N SER A 530 1.14 -5.17 1.37
CA SER A 530 0.40 -4.25 2.24
C SER A 530 -0.21 -3.08 1.45
N GLY A 531 0.48 -2.60 0.43
CA GLY A 531 0.10 -1.46 -0.40
C GLY A 531 -0.58 -1.82 -1.72
N ARG A 532 -1.05 -3.06 -1.93
CA ARG A 532 -1.57 -3.51 -3.24
C ARG A 532 -2.68 -2.65 -3.86
N ALA A 533 -3.47 -1.96 -3.03
CA ALA A 533 -4.53 -1.05 -3.45
C ALA A 533 -4.20 0.43 -3.18
N ASN A 534 -2.99 0.73 -2.70
CA ASN A 534 -2.54 2.10 -2.48
C ASN A 534 -2.36 2.80 -3.83
N ALA A 535 -2.89 4.00 -3.94
CA ALA A 535 -2.73 4.85 -5.10
C ALA A 535 -1.43 5.65 -5.03
N PHE A 536 -1.06 6.26 -6.14
CA PHE A 536 0.05 7.20 -6.12
C PHE A 536 -0.35 8.50 -5.40
N ASN A 537 0.63 9.13 -4.75
CA ASN A 537 0.43 10.37 -4.04
C ASN A 537 0.64 11.56 -4.98
N TYR A 538 -0.45 12.11 -5.53
CA TYR A 538 -0.36 13.22 -6.48
C TYR A 538 0.10 14.56 -5.86
N THR A 539 0.30 14.65 -4.55
CA THR A 539 0.85 15.84 -3.87
C THR A 539 2.36 15.77 -3.67
N LYS A 540 3.04 14.77 -4.25
CA LYS A 540 4.49 14.58 -4.21
C LYS A 540 5.06 14.64 -5.62
N VAL A 541 6.38 14.51 -5.75
CA VAL A 541 7.02 14.41 -7.07
C VAL A 541 6.36 13.27 -7.85
N TYR A 542 5.94 13.52 -9.09
CA TYR A 542 5.07 12.60 -9.85
C TYR A 542 5.72 12.04 -11.12
N TRP A 543 6.87 12.57 -11.56
CA TRP A 543 7.58 12.15 -12.76
C TRP A 543 9.04 11.81 -12.44
N GLN A 544 9.61 10.86 -13.19
CA GLN A 544 10.95 10.29 -13.01
C GLN A 544 11.21 9.75 -11.60
N ASN A 545 10.24 9.02 -11.05
CA ASN A 545 10.34 8.45 -9.70
C ASN A 545 9.41 7.23 -9.54
N ASP A 546 9.44 6.65 -8.34
CA ASP A 546 8.69 5.47 -7.90
C ASP A 546 7.37 5.78 -7.18
N ASN A 547 6.92 7.05 -7.19
CA ASN A 547 5.60 7.47 -6.71
C ASN A 547 4.51 7.06 -7.72
N ILE A 548 4.34 5.75 -7.82
CA ILE A 548 3.30 5.06 -8.57
C ILE A 548 2.43 4.25 -7.60
N SER A 549 1.25 3.82 -8.05
CA SER A 549 0.37 3.02 -7.20
C SER A 549 1.00 1.67 -6.85
N GLY A 550 0.65 1.13 -5.68
CA GLY A 550 1.09 -0.22 -5.30
C GLY A 550 0.55 -1.29 -6.25
N LEU A 551 -0.59 -1.05 -6.89
CA LEU A 551 -1.12 -1.89 -7.97
C LEU A 551 -0.16 -1.92 -9.18
N GLU A 552 0.30 -0.75 -9.64
CA GLU A 552 1.31 -0.65 -10.71
C GLU A 552 2.62 -1.37 -10.31
N LYS A 553 3.13 -1.14 -9.10
CA LYS A 553 4.37 -1.80 -8.60
C LYS A 553 4.24 -3.31 -8.62
N ARG A 554 3.12 -3.83 -8.11
CA ARG A 554 2.85 -5.26 -8.00
C ARG A 554 2.70 -5.93 -9.36
N ILE A 555 1.91 -5.34 -10.26
CA ILE A 555 1.77 -5.82 -11.64
C ILE A 555 3.13 -5.81 -12.33
N ALA A 556 3.89 -4.71 -12.22
CA ALA A 556 5.20 -4.59 -12.84
C ALA A 556 6.15 -5.72 -12.41
N ARG A 557 6.22 -6.04 -11.10
CA ARG A 557 7.06 -7.13 -10.60
C ARG A 557 6.58 -8.51 -11.02
N LYS A 558 5.26 -8.76 -11.11
CA LYS A 558 4.72 -10.02 -11.65
C LYS A 558 4.99 -10.21 -13.14
N LEU A 559 5.14 -9.11 -13.88
CA LEU A 559 5.55 -9.10 -15.29
C LEU A 559 7.08 -9.06 -15.48
N GLY A 560 7.86 -9.11 -14.39
CA GLY A 560 9.32 -9.04 -14.41
C GLY A 560 9.89 -7.77 -15.04
N ILE A 561 9.18 -6.65 -14.89
CA ILE A 561 9.64 -5.30 -15.27
C ILE A 561 10.63 -4.83 -14.21
N GLU A 562 11.86 -4.51 -14.63
CA GLU A 562 12.94 -4.12 -13.72
C GLU A 562 12.75 -2.70 -13.17
N GLU A 563 12.30 -1.77 -14.01
CA GLU A 563 12.12 -0.37 -13.65
C GLU A 563 10.66 0.06 -13.88
N TYR A 564 9.90 0.23 -12.80
CA TYR A 564 8.51 0.69 -12.84
C TYR A 564 8.35 2.20 -12.58
N THR A 565 9.44 2.97 -12.63
CA THR A 565 9.39 4.43 -12.44
C THR A 565 8.45 5.07 -13.46
N ARG A 566 7.68 6.09 -13.05
CA ARG A 566 6.87 6.87 -13.99
C ARG A 566 7.77 7.78 -14.80
N ARG A 567 7.90 7.53 -16.10
CA ARG A 567 8.82 8.23 -17.01
C ARG A 567 8.26 8.26 -18.43
N ASN A 568 8.97 8.92 -19.36
CA ASN A 568 8.64 8.84 -20.78
C ASN A 568 8.93 7.43 -21.30
N LEU A 569 7.89 6.65 -21.58
CA LEU A 569 8.03 5.32 -22.16
C LEU A 569 8.24 5.40 -23.68
N GLY A 570 7.67 6.41 -24.34
CA GLY A 570 7.75 6.58 -25.79
C GLY A 570 9.14 6.94 -26.34
N ASP A 571 10.09 7.30 -25.47
CA ASP A 571 11.43 7.76 -25.86
C ASP A 571 12.45 6.60 -26.01
N GLY A 572 12.10 5.38 -25.60
CA GLY A 572 13.04 4.25 -25.57
C GLY A 572 12.41 2.89 -25.85
N GLU A 573 13.15 1.86 -25.49
CA GLU A 573 12.74 0.44 -25.56
C GLU A 573 12.61 -0.18 -24.16
N THR A 574 12.63 0.65 -23.11
CA THR A 574 12.48 0.17 -21.73
C THR A 574 11.04 -0.26 -21.46
N GLU A 575 10.88 -1.41 -20.82
CA GLU A 575 9.58 -1.91 -20.40
C GLU A 575 8.92 -1.01 -19.36
N GLY A 576 7.60 -0.89 -19.42
CA GLY A 576 6.81 -0.13 -18.47
C GLY A 576 5.36 0.03 -18.94
N PHE A 577 4.56 0.70 -18.14
CA PHE A 577 3.19 1.10 -18.47
C PHE A 577 2.75 2.28 -17.59
N HIS A 578 1.63 2.91 -17.94
CA HIS A 578 1.01 3.96 -17.13
C HIS A 578 -0.40 3.56 -16.72
N MET A 579 -0.76 3.80 -15.46
CA MET A 579 -2.15 3.72 -15.01
C MET A 579 -2.75 5.11 -14.83
N VAL A 580 -3.97 5.30 -15.33
CA VAL A 580 -4.77 6.51 -15.13
C VAL A 580 -5.96 6.21 -14.26
N GLU A 581 -6.08 6.90 -13.12
CA GLU A 581 -7.25 6.86 -12.25
C GLU A 581 -8.29 7.87 -12.74
N HIS A 582 -9.49 7.41 -13.10
CA HIS A 582 -10.51 8.30 -13.66
C HIS A 582 -11.04 9.30 -12.62
N ILE A 583 -11.04 8.94 -11.32
CA ILE A 583 -11.44 9.85 -10.24
C ILE A 583 -10.60 11.13 -10.18
N LEU A 584 -9.36 11.10 -10.69
CA LEU A 584 -8.49 12.28 -10.74
C LEU A 584 -8.82 13.19 -11.94
N LEU A 585 -9.52 12.67 -12.94
CA LEU A 585 -10.05 13.44 -14.07
C LEU A 585 -11.35 14.18 -13.73
N ARG A 586 -11.88 13.96 -12.51
CA ARG A 586 -13.11 14.62 -12.06
C ARG A 586 -12.89 16.14 -11.98
N PRO A 587 -13.90 16.95 -12.33
CA PRO A 587 -13.83 18.39 -12.11
C PRO A 587 -13.85 18.68 -10.59
N ARG A 588 -12.85 19.43 -10.12
CA ARG A 588 -12.82 19.95 -8.73
C ARG A 588 -13.63 21.24 -8.57
N GLU A 589 -13.89 21.93 -9.68
CA GLU A 589 -14.69 23.14 -9.76
C GLU A 589 -15.89 22.92 -10.68
N GLN A 590 -17.01 23.57 -10.36
CA GLN A 590 -18.18 23.54 -11.23
C GLN A 590 -17.86 24.28 -12.53
N TYR A 591 -18.19 23.67 -13.68
CA TYR A 591 -18.10 24.40 -14.93
C TYR A 591 -19.18 25.49 -14.92
N PRO A 592 -18.84 26.75 -15.21
CA PRO A 592 -19.79 27.85 -15.10
C PRO A 592 -20.89 27.86 -16.18
N TYR A 593 -20.84 26.95 -17.16
CA TYR A 593 -21.78 26.88 -18.28
C TYR A 593 -22.36 25.48 -18.44
N PRO A 594 -23.58 25.32 -19.00
CA PRO A 594 -24.04 24.04 -19.51
C PRO A 594 -23.07 23.48 -20.55
N PHE A 595 -22.87 22.16 -20.57
CA PHE A 595 -21.88 21.57 -21.48
C PHE A 595 -22.20 21.75 -22.97
N SER A 596 -23.49 21.82 -23.33
CA SER A 596 -23.93 22.07 -24.71
C SER A 596 -23.60 23.48 -25.19
N THR A 597 -23.42 24.46 -24.29
CA THR A 597 -23.08 25.85 -24.67
C THR A 597 -21.72 25.96 -25.38
N SER A 598 -20.82 24.99 -25.23
CA SER A 598 -19.55 24.97 -25.98
C SER A 598 -19.68 24.45 -27.42
N TYR A 599 -20.84 23.91 -27.80
CA TYR A 599 -21.12 23.35 -29.13
C TYR A 599 -22.15 24.15 -29.91
N ILE A 600 -22.65 25.26 -29.36
CA ILE A 600 -23.59 26.15 -30.02
C ILE A 600 -22.81 27.41 -30.43
N PRO A 601 -22.46 27.56 -31.72
CA PRO A 601 -21.84 28.78 -32.21
C PRO A 601 -22.79 29.98 -32.01
N GLN A 602 -22.22 31.11 -31.64
CA GLN A 602 -22.91 32.37 -31.41
C GLN A 602 -22.40 33.43 -32.39
N GLU A 603 -23.29 34.28 -32.86
CA GLU A 603 -22.96 35.25 -33.91
C GLU A 603 -22.08 36.39 -33.39
N ILE A 604 -21.06 36.74 -34.17
CA ILE A 604 -20.33 38.02 -34.11
C ILE A 604 -20.85 38.90 -35.24
N THR A 605 -21.50 40.00 -34.88
CA THR A 605 -22.09 40.93 -35.85
C THR A 605 -21.08 41.94 -36.40
N GLY A 606 -19.90 42.08 -35.79
CA GLY A 606 -18.84 42.97 -36.27
C GLY A 606 -17.58 42.97 -35.41
N PHE A 607 -16.51 43.55 -35.96
CA PHE A 607 -15.19 43.68 -35.34
C PHE A 607 -14.72 45.14 -35.37
N GLU A 608 -14.07 45.62 -34.31
CA GLU A 608 -13.52 46.98 -34.22
C GLU A 608 -12.15 47.02 -33.52
N ALA A 609 -11.33 48.02 -33.83
CA ALA A 609 -10.09 48.28 -33.11
C ALA A 609 -10.37 48.89 -31.73
N VAL A 610 -9.67 48.43 -30.70
CA VAL A 610 -9.74 49.04 -29.36
C VAL A 610 -8.70 50.16 -29.27
N GLU A 611 -9.15 51.41 -29.11
CA GLU A 611 -8.24 52.57 -29.04
C GLU A 611 -7.17 52.41 -27.93
N GLY A 612 -5.90 52.54 -28.33
CA GLY A 612 -4.76 52.51 -27.41
C GLY A 612 -4.38 51.11 -26.87
N LYS A 613 -4.96 50.03 -27.40
CA LYS A 613 -4.63 48.64 -27.04
C LYS A 613 -4.45 47.78 -28.29
N GLU A 614 -3.58 46.78 -28.24
CA GLU A 614 -3.40 45.80 -29.33
C GLU A 614 -4.46 44.69 -29.28
N HIS A 615 -5.73 45.07 -29.11
CA HIS A 615 -6.86 44.14 -28.97
C HIS A 615 -7.94 44.43 -30.01
N THR A 616 -8.77 43.42 -30.27
CA THR A 616 -9.91 43.51 -31.20
C THR A 616 -11.22 43.36 -30.44
N ARG A 617 -12.16 44.28 -30.66
CA ARG A 617 -13.51 44.21 -30.11
C ARG A 617 -14.42 43.39 -31.03
N CYS A 618 -15.17 42.47 -30.45
CA CYS A 618 -16.15 41.61 -31.14
C CYS A 618 -17.55 41.89 -30.59
N PHE A 619 -18.50 42.24 -31.46
CA PHE A 619 -19.89 42.49 -31.05
C PHE A 619 -20.72 41.21 -31.07
N SER A 620 -21.22 40.81 -29.90
CA SER A 620 -22.09 39.64 -29.72
C SER A 620 -22.94 39.87 -28.48
N LYS A 621 -24.25 39.66 -28.57
CA LYS A 621 -25.16 39.90 -27.43
C LYS A 621 -25.32 38.64 -26.59
N ASP A 622 -25.60 38.81 -25.31
CA ASP A 622 -25.93 37.73 -24.36
C ASP A 622 -24.86 36.60 -24.30
N HIS A 623 -23.59 36.94 -24.58
CA HIS A 623 -22.51 35.95 -24.73
C HIS A 623 -22.10 35.25 -23.43
N ASN A 624 -22.39 35.84 -22.26
CA ASN A 624 -22.02 35.33 -20.94
C ASN A 624 -20.53 34.93 -20.77
N LEU A 625 -19.63 35.46 -21.59
CA LEU A 625 -18.18 35.23 -21.52
C LEU A 625 -17.58 35.90 -20.26
N LYS A 626 -16.42 35.39 -19.82
CA LYS A 626 -15.63 35.99 -18.73
C LYS A 626 -14.22 36.32 -19.22
N ILE A 627 -13.61 37.33 -18.59
CA ILE A 627 -12.22 37.69 -18.83
C ILE A 627 -11.32 36.48 -18.54
N GLY A 628 -10.38 36.20 -19.44
CA GLY A 628 -9.47 35.06 -19.40
C GLY A 628 -10.00 33.79 -20.06
N GLU A 629 -11.25 33.77 -20.55
CA GLU A 629 -11.75 32.63 -21.33
C GLU A 629 -11.09 32.54 -22.70
N HIS A 630 -11.05 31.33 -23.25
CA HIS A 630 -10.59 31.11 -24.63
C HIS A 630 -11.78 30.67 -25.49
N ILE A 631 -11.91 31.31 -26.65
CA ILE A 631 -12.95 31.00 -27.64
C ILE A 631 -12.29 30.72 -28.99
N GLN A 632 -12.99 29.98 -29.84
CA GLN A 632 -12.62 29.84 -31.24
C GLN A 632 -13.56 30.71 -32.07
N ILE A 633 -13.01 31.48 -33.00
CA ILE A 633 -13.78 32.17 -34.02
C ILE A 633 -13.69 31.35 -35.31
N VAL A 634 -14.83 31.10 -35.92
CA VAL A 634 -15.00 30.33 -37.15
C VAL A 634 -15.87 31.12 -38.13
N GLU A 635 -15.88 30.71 -39.39
CA GLU A 635 -16.65 31.36 -40.46
C GLU A 635 -16.30 32.85 -40.68
N ASN A 636 -15.09 33.26 -40.31
CA ASN A 636 -14.54 34.58 -40.59
C ASN A 636 -13.29 34.49 -41.48
N ASP A 637 -12.98 35.54 -42.23
CA ASP A 637 -11.85 35.58 -43.17
C ASP A 637 -10.50 35.93 -42.53
N GLN A 638 -10.49 36.67 -41.41
CA GLN A 638 -9.26 37.11 -40.71
C GLN A 638 -9.06 36.41 -39.37
N TYR A 639 -10.15 36.18 -38.64
CA TYR A 639 -10.13 35.63 -37.29
C TYR A 639 -10.59 34.16 -37.30
N THR A 640 -9.64 33.23 -37.47
CA THR A 640 -9.94 31.78 -37.58
C THR A 640 -9.28 30.91 -36.51
N GLU A 641 -8.62 31.55 -35.54
CA GLU A 641 -7.88 30.86 -34.49
C GLU A 641 -8.62 30.84 -33.15
N THR A 642 -7.89 30.44 -32.11
CA THR A 642 -8.34 30.52 -30.72
C THR A 642 -7.81 31.80 -30.09
N TYR A 643 -8.70 32.56 -29.44
CA TYR A 643 -8.36 33.85 -28.86
C TYR A 643 -8.70 33.89 -27.37
N THR A 644 -7.93 34.66 -26.60
CA THR A 644 -8.17 34.92 -25.17
C THR A 644 -9.03 36.17 -25.02
N ILE A 645 -10.07 36.09 -24.19
CA ILE A 645 -10.91 37.23 -23.84
C ILE A 645 -10.19 38.12 -22.82
N VAL A 646 -10.03 39.40 -23.14
CA VAL A 646 -9.30 40.38 -22.31
C VAL A 646 -10.20 41.44 -21.69
N ALA A 647 -11.38 41.68 -22.26
CA ALA A 647 -12.43 42.50 -21.66
C ALA A 647 -13.82 41.99 -22.05
N VAL A 648 -14.81 42.26 -21.21
CA VAL A 648 -16.20 41.82 -21.40
C VAL A 648 -17.13 42.93 -20.99
N GLU A 649 -18.07 43.27 -21.87
CA GLU A 649 -19.20 44.16 -21.61
C GLU A 649 -20.51 43.41 -21.96
N LYS A 650 -21.67 44.07 -21.83
CA LYS A 650 -22.96 43.39 -22.06
C LYS A 650 -23.17 42.92 -23.51
N ASP A 651 -22.72 43.73 -24.48
CA ASP A 651 -23.02 43.55 -25.90
C ASP A 651 -21.76 43.31 -26.77
N HIS A 652 -20.58 43.22 -26.15
CA HIS A 652 -19.31 42.99 -26.82
C HIS A 652 -18.24 42.46 -25.86
N PHE A 653 -17.22 41.82 -26.44
CA PHE A 653 -16.02 41.39 -25.73
C PHE A 653 -14.77 41.75 -26.54
N ASP A 654 -13.63 41.90 -25.89
CA ASP A 654 -12.36 42.17 -26.55
C ASP A 654 -11.48 40.90 -26.53
N ILE A 655 -10.80 40.61 -27.64
CA ILE A 655 -9.86 39.49 -27.80
C ILE A 655 -8.41 39.96 -27.89
N ASP A 656 -7.50 39.12 -27.39
CA ASP A 656 -6.04 39.35 -27.32
C ASP A 656 -5.35 39.22 -28.69
N THR A 657 -5.73 40.06 -29.65
CA THR A 657 -5.08 40.13 -30.96
C THR A 657 -5.26 41.53 -31.58
N PRO A 658 -4.25 42.06 -32.31
CA PRO A 658 -4.38 43.32 -33.02
C PRO A 658 -5.50 43.29 -34.06
N PHE A 659 -6.20 44.41 -34.22
CA PHE A 659 -7.27 44.54 -35.20
C PHE A 659 -6.76 44.38 -36.63
N GLN A 660 -7.45 43.52 -37.37
CA GLN A 660 -7.35 43.31 -38.80
C GLN A 660 -8.71 43.64 -39.45
N GLU A 661 -8.70 44.37 -40.56
CA GLU A 661 -9.93 44.71 -41.29
C GLU A 661 -10.59 43.42 -41.80
N SER A 662 -11.78 43.11 -41.28
CA SER A 662 -12.63 42.01 -41.75
C SER A 662 -13.95 42.58 -42.28
N GLN A 663 -14.42 42.07 -43.42
CA GLN A 663 -15.71 42.45 -44.01
C GLN A 663 -16.79 41.36 -43.83
N THR A 664 -16.46 40.26 -43.16
CA THR A 664 -17.37 39.15 -42.92
C THR A 664 -17.77 39.12 -41.44
N SER A 665 -19.03 38.73 -41.16
CA SER A 665 -19.40 38.32 -39.80
C SER A 665 -18.59 37.08 -39.40
N GLY A 666 -18.70 36.67 -38.14
CA GLY A 666 -18.08 35.42 -37.68
C GLY A 666 -19.02 34.69 -36.74
N LEU A 667 -18.72 33.44 -36.46
CA LEU A 667 -19.30 32.71 -35.35
C LEU A 667 -18.23 32.48 -34.31
N TRP A 668 -18.54 32.67 -33.04
CA TRP A 668 -17.68 32.22 -31.96
C TRP A 668 -18.29 31.05 -31.23
N GLN A 669 -17.44 30.17 -30.73
CA GLN A 669 -17.84 29.11 -29.82
C GLN A 669 -16.79 28.98 -28.72
N ARG A 670 -17.21 28.55 -27.52
CA ARG A 670 -16.23 28.18 -26.49
C ARG A 670 -15.43 26.99 -26.99
N ILE A 671 -14.18 26.88 -26.56
CA ILE A 671 -13.39 25.68 -26.85
C ILE A 671 -14.19 24.46 -26.33
N PRO A 672 -14.43 23.44 -27.17
CA PRO A 672 -15.16 22.25 -26.77
C PRO A 672 -14.61 21.66 -25.47
N ASP A 673 -15.49 21.53 -24.48
CA ASP A 673 -15.10 20.96 -23.19
C ASP A 673 -14.99 19.44 -23.33
N ILE A 674 -13.79 18.90 -23.08
CA ILE A 674 -13.56 17.45 -23.14
C ILE A 674 -14.51 16.66 -22.22
N ARG A 675 -15.04 17.27 -21.16
CA ARG A 675 -16.03 16.64 -20.27
C ARG A 675 -17.33 16.32 -21.01
N TYR A 676 -17.74 17.15 -21.97
CA TYR A 676 -18.86 16.81 -22.83
C TYR A 676 -18.55 15.57 -23.67
N PHE A 677 -17.35 15.50 -24.26
CA PHE A 677 -16.91 14.32 -25.01
C PHE A 677 -16.87 13.05 -24.15
N ILE A 678 -16.49 13.17 -22.88
CA ILE A 678 -16.45 12.04 -21.92
C ILE A 678 -17.87 11.58 -21.55
N ARG A 679 -18.85 12.50 -21.51
CA ARG A 679 -20.23 12.21 -21.10
C ARG A 679 -21.13 11.79 -22.27
N SER A 680 -20.79 12.16 -23.50
CA SER A 680 -21.55 11.85 -24.72
C SER A 680 -20.89 10.75 -25.53
N SER A 681 -21.68 10.02 -26.30
CA SER A 681 -21.20 9.01 -27.26
C SER A 681 -21.35 9.52 -28.69
N THR A 682 -20.55 8.97 -29.61
CA THR A 682 -20.66 9.30 -31.03
C THR A 682 -21.89 8.65 -31.65
N ILE A 683 -22.64 9.42 -32.44
CA ILE A 683 -23.56 8.88 -33.45
C ILE A 683 -22.70 8.55 -34.67
N GLN A 684 -22.60 7.26 -34.99
CA GLN A 684 -21.78 6.73 -36.06
C GLN A 684 -22.29 7.17 -37.44
N ASN A 685 -23.62 7.25 -37.60
CA ASN A 685 -24.28 7.71 -38.81
C ASN A 685 -25.77 8.07 -38.54
N PHE A 686 -26.33 8.95 -39.36
CA PHE A 686 -27.76 9.22 -39.45
C PHE A 686 -28.35 8.54 -40.71
N ALA A 687 -29.55 7.98 -40.59
CA ALA A 687 -30.27 7.39 -41.71
C ALA A 687 -31.75 7.75 -41.68
N ALA A 688 -32.42 7.64 -42.82
CA ALA A 688 -33.88 7.76 -42.88
C ALA A 688 -34.53 6.66 -42.03
N GLY A 689 -35.32 7.06 -41.04
CA GLY A 689 -36.13 6.15 -40.21
C GLY A 689 -37.57 6.07 -40.69
N SER A 690 -38.50 5.93 -39.75
CA SER A 690 -39.94 6.12 -39.96
C SER A 690 -40.27 7.49 -40.61
N PRO A 691 -41.46 7.67 -41.23
CA PRO A 691 -41.85 8.96 -41.80
C PRO A 691 -41.69 10.10 -40.78
N ASP A 692 -41.02 11.19 -41.19
CA ASP A 692 -40.67 12.35 -40.35
C ASP A 692 -39.69 12.07 -39.19
N HIS A 693 -38.96 10.94 -39.24
CA HIS A 693 -37.98 10.55 -38.22
C HIS A 693 -36.59 10.30 -38.82
N THR A 694 -35.59 10.43 -37.95
CA THR A 694 -34.19 10.12 -38.26
C THR A 694 -33.72 9.00 -37.37
N PHE A 695 -33.11 7.98 -37.96
CA PHE A 695 -32.46 6.89 -37.25
C PHE A 695 -31.00 7.24 -36.94
N CYS A 696 -30.63 7.19 -35.66
CA CYS A 696 -29.30 7.46 -35.14
C CYS A 696 -28.59 6.15 -34.81
N ARG A 697 -27.58 5.76 -35.62
CA ARG A 697 -26.79 4.54 -35.37
C ARG A 697 -25.69 4.83 -34.35
N ILE A 698 -25.69 4.09 -33.24
CA ILE A 698 -24.75 4.29 -32.12
C ILE A 698 -24.03 3.01 -31.68
N GLY A 699 -24.42 1.85 -32.24
CA GLY A 699 -23.94 0.55 -31.80
C GLY A 699 -24.77 0.02 -30.62
N THR A 700 -24.19 -0.86 -29.82
CA THR A 700 -24.87 -1.50 -28.69
C THR A 700 -25.19 -0.50 -27.58
N HIS A 701 -26.44 -0.52 -27.10
CA HIS A 701 -26.95 0.40 -26.09
C HIS A 701 -27.97 -0.25 -25.15
N ASP A 702 -28.28 0.43 -24.04
CA ASP A 702 -29.27 0.04 -23.03
C ASP A 702 -30.50 0.98 -23.00
N LEU A 703 -30.67 1.82 -24.03
CA LEU A 703 -31.78 2.75 -24.18
C LEU A 703 -33.14 2.05 -24.32
N GLN A 704 -34.18 2.75 -23.87
CA GLN A 704 -35.58 2.35 -23.95
C GLN A 704 -36.40 3.42 -24.71
N VAL A 705 -37.50 2.99 -25.34
CA VAL A 705 -38.48 3.92 -25.93
C VAL A 705 -39.04 4.82 -24.82
N GLY A 706 -39.13 6.12 -25.09
CA GLY A 706 -39.51 7.15 -24.11
C GLY A 706 -38.34 7.74 -23.32
N ASP A 707 -37.12 7.24 -23.48
CA ASP A 707 -35.94 7.90 -22.93
C ASP A 707 -35.72 9.26 -23.60
N THR A 708 -35.33 10.25 -22.81
CA THR A 708 -34.93 11.57 -23.31
C THR A 708 -33.43 11.62 -23.53
N ILE A 709 -33.01 12.08 -24.70
CA ILE A 709 -31.61 12.26 -25.09
C ILE A 709 -31.38 13.68 -25.59
N GLU A 710 -30.13 14.14 -25.52
CA GLU A 710 -29.67 15.36 -26.15
C GLU A 710 -28.71 14.98 -27.28
N VAL A 711 -29.01 15.44 -28.50
CA VAL A 711 -28.12 15.33 -29.67
C VAL A 711 -27.41 16.66 -29.84
N THR A 712 -26.11 16.62 -30.13
CA THR A 712 -25.31 17.83 -30.41
C THR A 712 -24.30 17.59 -31.53
N ALA A 713 -23.55 18.66 -31.88
CA ALA A 713 -22.51 18.65 -32.89
C ALA A 713 -23.06 18.35 -34.29
N THR A 714 -24.29 18.82 -34.52
CA THR A 714 -25.01 18.83 -35.78
C THR A 714 -25.58 20.22 -36.02
N GLN A 715 -26.00 20.54 -37.24
CA GLN A 715 -26.71 21.78 -37.56
C GLN A 715 -28.23 21.61 -37.39
N GLN A 716 -28.78 20.42 -37.62
CA GLN A 716 -30.22 20.19 -37.75
C GLN A 716 -30.82 19.29 -36.66
N TYR A 717 -30.06 18.33 -36.13
CA TYR A 717 -30.56 17.42 -35.10
C TYR A 717 -30.26 17.89 -33.68
N ASP A 718 -29.58 19.02 -33.50
CA ASP A 718 -29.20 19.53 -32.19
C ASP A 718 -30.43 19.84 -31.32
N GLY A 719 -30.43 19.33 -30.09
CA GLY A 719 -31.53 19.53 -29.15
C GLY A 719 -31.88 18.28 -28.34
N VAL A 720 -32.89 18.43 -27.50
CA VAL A 720 -33.40 17.36 -26.63
C VAL A 720 -34.56 16.65 -27.32
N HIS A 721 -34.45 15.33 -27.48
CA HIS A 721 -35.40 14.48 -28.20
C HIS A 721 -35.86 13.32 -27.32
N GLU A 722 -37.12 12.92 -27.47
CA GLU A 722 -37.64 11.68 -26.89
C GLU A 722 -37.46 10.54 -27.90
N ILE A 723 -36.93 9.40 -27.45
CA ILE A 723 -36.71 8.23 -28.30
C ILE A 723 -38.07 7.62 -28.67
N THR A 724 -38.34 7.54 -29.97
CA THR A 724 -39.62 7.06 -30.53
C THR A 724 -39.58 5.58 -30.92
N ALA A 725 -38.43 5.08 -31.33
CA ALA A 725 -38.19 3.67 -31.64
C ALA A 725 -36.73 3.27 -31.34
N ILE A 726 -36.48 1.98 -31.10
CA ILE A 726 -35.14 1.44 -30.83
C ILE A 726 -34.89 0.15 -31.61
N THR A 727 -33.61 -0.14 -31.85
CA THR A 727 -33.09 -1.39 -32.42
C THR A 727 -31.85 -1.81 -31.62
N GLU A 728 -31.19 -2.91 -32.00
CA GLU A 728 -29.92 -3.30 -31.36
C GLU A 728 -28.74 -2.36 -31.74
N GLU A 729 -28.88 -1.57 -32.81
CA GLU A 729 -27.80 -0.72 -33.34
C GLU A 729 -28.03 0.79 -33.10
N GLY A 730 -29.19 1.19 -32.57
CA GLY A 730 -29.53 2.60 -32.39
C GLY A 730 -31.02 2.91 -32.19
N PHE A 731 -31.36 4.20 -32.27
CA PHE A 731 -32.68 4.75 -31.92
C PHE A 731 -33.21 5.74 -32.96
N GLU A 732 -34.52 6.04 -32.92
CA GLU A 732 -35.15 7.08 -33.76
C GLU A 732 -35.52 8.34 -32.97
N ILE A 733 -35.26 9.50 -33.57
CA ILE A 733 -35.69 10.82 -33.10
C ILE A 733 -36.74 11.43 -34.05
N PRO A 734 -37.69 12.24 -33.53
CA PRO A 734 -38.79 12.82 -34.32
C PRO A 734 -38.36 14.07 -35.10
N VAL A 735 -37.28 13.94 -35.88
CA VAL A 735 -36.77 14.99 -36.78
C VAL A 735 -36.62 14.41 -38.19
N PRO A 736 -37.13 15.07 -39.26
CA PRO A 736 -36.99 14.58 -40.62
C PRO A 736 -35.52 14.46 -41.08
N PHE A 737 -35.18 13.31 -41.67
CA PHE A 737 -33.83 13.03 -42.15
C PHE A 737 -33.37 13.95 -43.29
N THR A 738 -32.12 14.38 -43.21
CA THR A 738 -31.38 15.08 -44.27
C THR A 738 -30.02 14.45 -44.51
N ASP A 739 -29.54 14.55 -45.75
CA ASP A 739 -28.28 13.97 -46.24
C ASP A 739 -27.05 14.85 -45.96
N LYS A 740 -27.24 15.99 -45.28
CA LYS A 740 -26.19 16.98 -45.02
C LYS A 740 -25.28 16.61 -43.85
N GLU A 741 -25.70 15.69 -43.00
CA GLU A 741 -25.02 15.38 -41.74
C GLU A 741 -24.67 13.89 -41.65
N THR A 742 -23.43 13.61 -41.33
CA THR A 742 -22.88 12.24 -41.34
C THR A 742 -22.51 11.73 -39.96
N SER A 743 -22.43 12.60 -38.96
CA SER A 743 -22.06 12.24 -37.60
C SER A 743 -22.55 13.30 -36.62
N GLY A 744 -22.78 12.89 -35.37
CA GLY A 744 -23.15 13.77 -34.27
C GLY A 744 -22.72 13.14 -32.95
N ARG A 745 -23.14 13.74 -31.83
CA ARG A 745 -22.97 13.15 -30.50
C ARG A 745 -24.31 13.09 -29.78
N TRP A 746 -24.43 12.15 -28.85
CA TRP A 746 -25.62 12.01 -28.04
C TRP A 746 -25.30 11.73 -26.57
N ILE A 747 -26.17 12.16 -25.67
CA ILE A 747 -26.14 11.87 -24.24
C ILE A 747 -27.56 11.68 -23.72
N ARG A 748 -27.76 10.82 -22.72
CA ARG A 748 -29.06 10.70 -22.04
C ARG A 748 -29.32 11.94 -21.17
N SER A 749 -30.47 12.58 -21.33
CA SER A 749 -30.84 13.79 -20.57
C SER A 749 -31.16 13.46 -19.10
N ALA A 750 -31.67 12.26 -18.82
CA ALA A 750 -31.95 11.78 -17.47
C ALA A 750 -30.94 10.69 -17.04
N GLY A 751 -30.27 10.90 -15.90
CA GLY A 751 -29.27 9.96 -15.36
C GLY A 751 -27.92 10.08 -16.06
N THR A 752 -27.09 11.00 -15.58
CA THR A 752 -25.74 11.17 -16.13
C THR A 752 -24.89 9.93 -15.84
N HIS A 753 -24.31 9.33 -16.90
CA HIS A 753 -23.31 8.28 -16.74
C HIS A 753 -22.13 8.84 -15.93
N ASP A 754 -21.69 8.13 -14.90
CA ASP A 754 -20.54 8.51 -14.07
C ASP A 754 -19.25 7.93 -14.67
N PRO A 755 -18.43 8.75 -15.38
CA PRO A 755 -17.24 8.26 -16.06
C PRO A 755 -16.02 8.16 -15.11
N TYR A 756 -16.16 8.58 -13.85
CA TYR A 756 -15.06 8.79 -12.91
C TYR A 756 -14.98 7.70 -11.85
N SER A 757 -16.13 7.20 -11.39
CA SER A 757 -16.19 6.22 -10.32
C SER A 757 -15.50 4.92 -10.68
N LEU A 758 -14.61 4.48 -9.78
CA LEU A 758 -14.08 3.11 -9.70
C LEU A 758 -13.58 2.57 -11.06
N GLN A 759 -12.88 3.42 -11.81
CA GLN A 759 -12.37 3.11 -13.14
C GLN A 759 -10.89 3.49 -13.27
N VAL A 760 -10.12 2.58 -13.87
CA VAL A 760 -8.73 2.80 -14.25
C VAL A 760 -8.50 2.42 -15.71
N THR A 761 -7.58 3.11 -16.37
CA THR A 761 -7.09 2.72 -17.70
C THR A 761 -5.58 2.52 -17.68
N PHE A 762 -5.11 1.39 -18.18
CA PHE A 762 -3.70 1.10 -18.39
C PHE A 762 -3.28 1.42 -19.83
N MET A 763 -2.25 2.24 -19.99
CA MET A 763 -1.59 2.53 -21.26
C MET A 763 -0.35 1.65 -21.38
N LEU A 764 -0.38 0.72 -22.34
CA LEU A 764 0.59 -0.34 -22.53
C LEU A 764 1.35 -0.12 -23.85
N PRO A 765 2.68 -0.24 -23.90
CA PRO A 765 3.43 -0.11 -25.13
C PRO A 765 3.25 -1.35 -26.01
N ASN A 766 3.01 -1.16 -27.31
CA ASN A 766 2.79 -2.25 -28.25
C ASN A 766 3.99 -2.54 -29.17
N TRP A 767 5.11 -1.82 -29.04
CA TRP A 767 6.28 -1.95 -29.92
C TRP A 767 7.42 -2.77 -29.33
N ILE A 768 7.49 -2.91 -28.00
CA ILE A 768 8.55 -3.67 -27.32
C ILE A 768 8.46 -5.16 -27.70
N GLU A 769 9.62 -5.79 -27.94
CA GLU A 769 9.75 -7.15 -28.49
C GLU A 769 8.84 -8.17 -27.79
N ARG A 770 8.90 -8.28 -26.46
CA ARG A 770 8.06 -9.23 -25.72
C ARG A 770 6.57 -8.93 -25.81
N TYR A 771 6.19 -7.66 -25.98
CA TYR A 771 4.80 -7.25 -26.16
C TYR A 771 4.30 -7.51 -27.59
N GLN A 772 5.14 -7.93 -28.54
CA GLN A 772 4.65 -8.44 -29.83
C GLN A 772 4.05 -9.86 -29.72
N ASN A 773 4.45 -10.62 -28.70
CA ASN A 773 3.91 -11.95 -28.47
C ASN A 773 2.47 -11.86 -27.94
N ILE A 774 1.52 -12.46 -28.67
CA ILE A 774 0.09 -12.44 -28.35
C ILE A 774 -0.21 -13.13 -27.02
N GLU A 775 0.46 -14.24 -26.72
CA GLU A 775 0.27 -14.95 -25.45
C GLU A 775 0.84 -14.14 -24.27
N PHE A 776 1.93 -13.41 -24.49
CA PHE A 776 2.44 -12.49 -23.49
C PHE A 776 1.49 -11.30 -23.27
N LYS A 777 0.87 -10.74 -24.31
CA LYS A 777 -0.20 -9.73 -24.14
C LYS A 777 -1.34 -10.27 -23.30
N LYS A 778 -1.88 -11.45 -23.63
CA LYS A 778 -2.95 -12.07 -22.83
C LYS A 778 -2.54 -12.25 -21.37
N PHE A 779 -1.30 -12.67 -21.12
CA PHE A 779 -0.79 -12.80 -19.76
C PHE A 779 -0.73 -11.45 -19.02
N VAL A 780 -0.32 -10.37 -19.69
CA VAL A 780 -0.39 -9.01 -19.13
C VAL A 780 -1.83 -8.65 -18.78
N GLU A 781 -2.77 -8.87 -19.69
CA GLU A 781 -4.20 -8.57 -19.48
C GLU A 781 -4.78 -9.36 -18.31
N TYR A 782 -4.50 -10.68 -18.22
CA TYR A 782 -4.91 -11.52 -17.10
C TYR A 782 -4.27 -11.09 -15.78
N THR A 783 -2.98 -10.75 -15.79
CA THR A 783 -2.26 -10.29 -14.58
C THR A 783 -2.88 -8.99 -14.07
N ILE A 784 -3.18 -8.04 -14.96
CA ILE A 784 -3.85 -6.79 -14.57
C ILE A 784 -5.24 -7.10 -13.98
N GLN A 785 -6.00 -7.99 -14.62
CA GLN A 785 -7.34 -8.36 -14.14
C GLN A 785 -7.31 -9.06 -12.78
N GLU A 786 -6.38 -9.99 -12.56
CA GLU A 786 -6.24 -10.75 -11.30
C GLU A 786 -5.80 -9.85 -10.14
N GLU A 787 -4.90 -8.90 -10.40
CA GLU A 787 -4.35 -8.02 -9.36
C GLU A 787 -5.25 -6.82 -9.05
N THR A 788 -6.14 -6.42 -9.97
CA THR A 788 -7.03 -5.26 -9.75
C THR A 788 -8.18 -5.62 -8.80
N PRO A 789 -8.51 -4.77 -7.81
CA PRO A 789 -9.67 -4.98 -6.95
C PRO A 789 -10.99 -5.16 -7.73
N ALA A 790 -11.80 -6.14 -7.33
CA ALA A 790 -13.00 -6.55 -8.06
C ALA A 790 -14.07 -5.46 -8.30
N HIS A 791 -14.08 -4.40 -7.49
CA HIS A 791 -15.02 -3.28 -7.65
C HIS A 791 -14.52 -2.19 -8.60
N ILE A 792 -13.27 -2.28 -9.06
CA ILE A 792 -12.65 -1.35 -10.01
C ILE A 792 -12.76 -1.94 -11.41
N ARG A 793 -13.32 -1.15 -12.33
CA ARG A 793 -13.37 -1.48 -13.75
C ARG A 793 -12.06 -1.08 -14.44
N VAL A 794 -11.52 -2.00 -15.22
CA VAL A 794 -10.25 -1.85 -15.94
C VAL A 794 -10.49 -1.66 -17.43
N TYR A 795 -9.77 -0.71 -18.02
CA TYR A 795 -9.61 -0.60 -19.46
C TYR A 795 -8.13 -0.71 -19.84
N LEU A 796 -7.86 -1.29 -20.99
CA LEU A 796 -6.50 -1.49 -21.50
C LEU A 796 -6.37 -0.82 -22.87
N LYS A 797 -5.27 -0.10 -23.09
CA LYS A 797 -4.95 0.56 -24.35
C LYS A 797 -3.51 0.26 -24.75
N TRP A 798 -3.36 -0.52 -25.81
CA TRP A 798 -2.08 -0.83 -26.42
C TRP A 798 -1.70 0.25 -27.43
N LEU A 799 -0.71 1.09 -27.10
CA LEU A 799 -0.31 2.24 -27.89
C LEU A 799 0.95 1.97 -28.70
N ASN A 800 1.01 2.51 -29.91
CA ASN A 800 2.26 2.59 -30.67
C ASN A 800 3.20 3.66 -30.09
N LYS A 801 4.46 3.66 -30.54
CA LYS A 801 5.49 4.54 -30.00
C LYS A 801 5.12 6.02 -30.08
N LYS A 802 4.54 6.46 -31.21
CA LYS A 802 4.12 7.85 -31.41
C LYS A 802 2.94 8.23 -30.52
N GLU A 803 1.97 7.33 -30.36
CA GLU A 803 0.83 7.50 -29.46
C GLU A 803 1.29 7.60 -28.00
N MET A 804 2.22 6.75 -27.56
CA MET A 804 2.77 6.82 -26.20
C MET A 804 3.52 8.13 -25.97
N GLN A 805 4.35 8.59 -26.91
CA GLN A 805 5.02 9.90 -26.79
C GLN A 805 4.02 11.07 -26.63
N GLY A 806 2.89 11.01 -27.35
CA GLY A 806 1.81 11.98 -27.19
C GLY A 806 1.14 11.88 -25.81
N PHE A 807 0.87 10.65 -25.37
CA PHE A 807 0.30 10.38 -24.06
C PHE A 807 1.22 10.83 -22.91
N ASP A 808 2.50 10.49 -22.94
CA ASP A 808 3.50 10.84 -21.91
C ASP A 808 3.53 12.35 -21.68
N LYS A 809 3.57 13.13 -22.77
CA LYS A 809 3.53 14.61 -22.70
C LYS A 809 2.24 15.12 -22.07
N ALA A 810 1.09 14.58 -22.48
CA ALA A 810 -0.21 14.99 -21.97
C ALA A 810 -0.37 14.61 -20.49
N PHE A 811 0.04 13.39 -20.12
CA PHE A 811 -0.05 12.86 -18.77
C PHE A 811 0.88 13.60 -17.81
N HIS A 812 2.12 13.88 -18.22
CA HIS A 812 3.04 14.71 -17.45
C HIS A 812 2.44 16.09 -17.15
N ARG A 813 1.90 16.77 -18.16
CA ARG A 813 1.23 18.07 -18.01
C ARG A 813 -0.01 17.99 -17.10
N PHE A 814 -0.79 16.91 -17.20
CA PHE A 814 -1.94 16.69 -16.33
C PHE A 814 -1.50 16.55 -14.86
N LEU A 815 -0.49 15.72 -14.58
CA LEU A 815 0.05 15.51 -13.24
C LEU A 815 0.62 16.81 -12.64
N GLU A 816 1.29 17.63 -13.46
CA GLU A 816 1.76 18.96 -13.08
C GLU A 816 0.61 19.87 -12.60
N LYS A 817 -0.55 19.80 -13.26
CA LYS A 817 -1.71 20.63 -12.91
C LYS A 817 -2.38 20.19 -11.61
N ILE A 818 -2.44 18.89 -11.33
CA ILE A 818 -3.11 18.36 -10.12
C ILE A 818 -2.21 18.33 -8.88
N ASN A 819 -0.89 18.46 -9.03
CA ASN A 819 0.09 18.57 -7.93
C ASN A 819 0.22 19.99 -7.35
N LYS A 820 -0.69 20.91 -7.71
CA LYS A 820 -0.81 22.22 -7.06
C LYS A 820 -1.75 22.12 -5.86
#